data_AF-A0A8J7S831-F1
#
_entry.id   AF-A0A8J7S831-F1
#
_cell.length_a   1.000
_cell.length_b   1.000
_cell.length_c   1.000
_cell.angle_alpha   90.00
_cell.angle_beta   90.00
_cell.angle_gamma   90.00
#
_symmetry.space_group_name_H-M   'P 1'
#
loop_
_entity.id
_entity.type
_entity.pdbx_description
1 polymer ?
#
loop_
_entity_poly.entity_id
_entity_poly.type
_entity_poly.pdbx_seq_one_letter_code
_entity_poly.pdbx_strand_id
1 'polypeptide(L)'
;MKCRYPFAFPRSASRKGHTRSGARLAALLFLLALSAGAPAGAAETPAYRPDLAYYLHKYLGPKEEKLVLDEVKRYRSYPRLDRAYRMQRAGRLAEARSEFEAYLTLVPEDIRSRLSYVALLERMGLYREEIAQSDVVLKRFPNFVPAALYKAQALGRLGDPVQALALLEKVAATPGIRSEDRIFALSAGADLAVSGKDHAAAARLFVALAEAQPTYRRWLDAGSFLQKAGRLPDALNAYAAAEQHASTAPERLAAALEQAEVARKLNLPDRARHALETVAANDPGNRAALRALADAAYHAGNLREAEKWLAQLVRHGKATPQDRLFLANLYVKRNDYAAAIPQLKAAIAQQGNRAGAETLAELAQVLESAGNLKESAHAYRQLVARHPNHGDAQFRFGVLLVRLEQWAQAVPVLERALALELTDKERRDAHANLALALEKSGRYRDAAAELEKGLPEGGDPHRAELLIRQARLLTLAGTTDEALSRLERALATPGISAELTLQAHREKSAALEKAGQSAAAAAELEKALSSGPADPAEMIRLARLLEAGGNHAESLRRLDQVLALAALAPSLRRDALRQKGVILERERHPLEAAQQFEQLVQSGDDTAATLLTLANLYDAAGRPEAAIPRFQQVLARKAAAAADRCSAAEALAQDRLKLNQTDEAETALAASLRLCGENRQRHYYLGLVRYKQRRWDEALEQFTLADPEAKEPATLLQMALCQKELDRPGVAIHYLQIARRQPDKSKELTRRIEATLGYLYAEEHAYDNAAQAFSLALAGGPDPVLNLKLAGMLQRAGKETESGAVLDQVDPKQLSPEDRLEYQDLKAAQLEKQGHLPEALALLEENRKQQPTAARSHALGVLYLKAGERAKAIDRFRAAREKEPERDEYLLALGYAYLAEDRFTDAIPLFKKVAARNPDNVKLREELGYANEHAGRNEEADRWFAEALERLPELAADGSEESLAREQDAYRLRSELAKLRRTFTATAYASYRAGKAQTTLVTNNSTTVAGLNGQLGVEAAYRPPKIGLIDDRILEVFGRVFGDLHPDRLTYNGTSTQAGLGVRYKLLKEENLWISGERLFRIGRNGMADWLGRLLYSRGAGFEPTPWEKSTDYYLIYGELDGYLTAHTVATYTELRKGRAFTLRPDTLLSPYLVLDARWQSPYGVGGDYAEGGAGLSLRYFFNETRGETYRSSVDLSVSYKHGYFYGRGTGNDRGGYDTAVVGVGVNF
;
A
#
# COMPACT_ATOMS: atom_id res chain seq x y z
N MET A 1 65.29 56.90 -1.60
CA MET A 1 66.50 57.71 -1.91
C MET A 1 67.50 56.85 -2.68
N LYS A 2 68.26 57.45 -3.63
CA LYS A 2 69.63 57.13 -4.15
C LYS A 2 70.09 55.63 -4.14
N CYS A 3 70.39 54.99 -5.28
CA CYS A 3 71.72 54.94 -5.96
C CYS A 3 72.86 54.28 -5.11
N ARG A 4 73.78 53.43 -5.59
CA ARG A 4 74.32 53.16 -6.96
C ARG A 4 75.17 51.86 -7.01
N TYR A 5 75.48 51.35 -8.21
CA TYR A 5 76.49 50.31 -8.54
C TYR A 5 77.95 50.78 -8.30
N PRO A 6 78.96 49.87 -8.19
CA PRO A 6 79.90 49.61 -9.33
C PRO A 6 80.59 48.21 -9.48
N PHE A 7 80.82 47.78 -10.75
CA PHE A 7 82.00 47.07 -11.37
C PHE A 7 82.65 45.77 -10.76
N ALA A 8 83.35 44.85 -11.48
CA ALA A 8 83.42 44.44 -12.91
C ALA A 8 84.28 43.13 -13.16
N PHE A 9 84.20 42.59 -14.39
CA PHE A 9 84.76 41.36 -15.02
C PHE A 9 86.31 41.21 -15.15
N PRO A 10 86.92 40.01 -15.40
CA PRO A 10 86.96 39.25 -16.71
C PRO A 10 86.79 37.70 -16.60
N ARG A 11 86.32 36.88 -17.58
CA ARG A 11 86.45 36.68 -19.05
C ARG A 11 87.55 35.69 -19.52
N SER A 12 87.16 34.45 -19.89
CA SER A 12 87.56 33.60 -21.07
C SER A 12 87.41 32.09 -20.76
N ALA A 13 86.60 31.31 -21.50
CA ALA A 13 86.91 30.50 -22.69
C ALA A 13 88.04 29.46 -22.48
N SER A 14 87.93 28.15 -22.75
CA SER A 14 86.83 27.28 -23.27
C SER A 14 87.08 25.80 -22.79
N ARG A 15 86.46 24.68 -23.22
CA ARG A 15 85.75 24.28 -24.45
C ARG A 15 84.74 23.11 -24.18
N LYS A 16 84.43 22.33 -25.23
CA LYS A 16 83.52 21.14 -25.31
C LYS A 16 84.10 19.89 -24.60
N GLY A 17 83.35 18.90 -24.08
CA GLY A 17 81.91 18.64 -24.05
C GLY A 17 81.58 17.29 -23.34
N HIS A 18 80.34 16.78 -23.45
CA HIS A 18 79.77 15.53 -22.86
C HIS A 18 78.79 15.65 -21.65
N THR A 19 77.96 16.71 -21.60
CA THR A 19 76.89 16.86 -20.58
C THR A 19 75.47 17.00 -21.16
N ARG A 20 75.24 16.63 -22.43
CA ARG A 20 73.92 16.80 -23.11
C ARG A 20 73.27 15.50 -23.63
N SER A 21 73.87 14.33 -23.42
CA SER A 21 73.29 13.03 -23.79
C SER A 21 72.32 12.52 -22.72
N GLY A 22 72.70 12.54 -21.44
CA GLY A 22 71.87 12.04 -20.33
C GLY A 22 70.50 12.72 -20.24
N ALA A 23 70.44 14.05 -20.23
CA ALA A 23 69.18 14.79 -20.17
C ALA A 23 68.27 14.57 -21.39
N ARG A 24 68.85 14.28 -22.58
CA ARG A 24 68.07 13.97 -23.79
C ARG A 24 67.50 12.55 -23.75
N LEU A 25 68.28 11.57 -23.29
CA LEU A 25 67.81 10.21 -23.13
C LEU A 25 66.78 10.11 -21.99
N ALA A 26 66.99 10.82 -20.88
CA ALA A 26 66.03 10.92 -19.79
C ALA A 26 64.71 11.55 -20.25
N ALA A 27 64.75 12.67 -20.97
CA ALA A 27 63.54 13.28 -21.55
C ALA A 27 62.85 12.37 -22.57
N LEU A 28 63.61 11.63 -23.40
CA LEU A 28 63.06 10.69 -24.37
C LEU A 28 62.40 9.48 -23.70
N LEU A 29 63.02 8.93 -22.64
CA LEU A 29 62.45 7.83 -21.84
C LEU A 29 61.25 8.28 -21.01
N PHE A 30 61.25 9.51 -20.48
CA PHE A 30 60.12 10.12 -19.79
C PHE A 30 58.92 10.32 -20.73
N LEU A 31 59.17 10.76 -21.97
CA LEU A 31 58.15 10.89 -23.02
C LEU A 31 57.67 9.52 -23.56
N LEU A 32 58.56 8.51 -23.62
CA LEU A 32 58.19 7.13 -24.00
C LEU A 32 57.35 6.46 -22.92
N ALA A 33 57.70 6.60 -21.64
CA ALA A 33 56.91 6.09 -20.51
C ALA A 33 55.50 6.70 -20.47
N LEU A 34 55.39 8.02 -20.69
CA LEU A 34 54.12 8.73 -20.87
C LEU A 34 53.31 8.28 -22.11
N SER A 35 53.90 7.52 -23.03
CA SER A 35 53.22 6.99 -24.23
C SER A 35 52.91 5.49 -24.17
N ALA A 36 53.63 4.73 -23.35
CA ALA A 36 53.45 3.27 -23.18
C ALA A 36 52.39 2.91 -22.13
N GLY A 37 52.01 3.85 -21.24
CA GLY A 37 51.04 3.62 -20.16
C GLY A 37 49.56 3.88 -20.50
N ALA A 38 49.19 4.01 -21.78
CA ALA A 38 47.81 4.30 -22.19
C ALA A 38 47.04 3.00 -22.52
N PRO A 39 46.04 2.59 -21.72
CA PRO A 39 45.20 1.44 -22.05
C PRO A 39 44.28 1.73 -23.25
N ALA A 40 44.03 0.70 -24.07
CA ALA A 40 43.00 0.75 -25.08
C ALA A 40 41.62 0.65 -24.41
N GLY A 41 40.97 1.80 -24.17
CA GLY A 41 39.59 1.87 -23.67
C GLY A 41 39.42 2.66 -22.38
N ALA A 42 39.52 3.99 -22.47
CA ALA A 42 38.87 4.92 -21.56
C ALA A 42 38.58 6.21 -22.33
N ALA A 43 37.36 6.74 -22.19
CA ALA A 43 36.96 7.98 -22.86
C ALA A 43 37.14 9.18 -21.92
N GLU A 44 37.42 10.34 -22.52
CA GLU A 44 37.30 11.70 -21.98
C GLU A 44 38.03 12.08 -20.67
N THR A 45 39.12 12.83 -20.83
CA THR A 45 39.48 14.00 -20.00
C THR A 45 40.50 14.88 -20.79
N PRO A 46 40.78 16.14 -20.41
CA PRO A 46 40.63 17.24 -21.39
C PRO A 46 41.88 17.57 -22.21
N ALA A 47 41.70 18.50 -23.15
CA ALA A 47 42.71 18.95 -24.08
C ALA A 47 43.97 19.53 -23.43
N TYR A 48 45.13 18.91 -23.70
CA TYR A 48 46.34 19.66 -24.05
C TYR A 48 47.33 18.80 -24.88
N ARG A 49 47.43 19.07 -26.18
CA ARG A 49 48.69 18.89 -26.91
C ARG A 49 48.91 20.09 -27.84
N PRO A 50 49.89 20.95 -27.56
CA PRO A 50 50.25 22.02 -28.48
C PRO A 50 50.91 21.41 -29.71
N ASP A 51 50.42 21.84 -30.86
CA ASP A 51 51.15 21.94 -32.12
C ASP A 51 52.02 20.76 -32.54
N LEU A 52 51.37 19.69 -33.02
CA LEU A 52 51.97 18.85 -34.07
C LEU A 52 52.42 19.74 -35.26
N ALA A 53 51.70 20.84 -35.52
CA ALA A 53 52.09 21.90 -36.45
C ALA A 53 53.49 22.48 -36.17
N TYR A 54 53.90 22.69 -34.91
CA TYR A 54 55.22 23.21 -34.56
C TYR A 54 56.33 22.23 -34.92
N TYR A 55 56.05 20.92 -34.82
CA TYR A 55 57.00 19.88 -35.23
C TYR A 55 56.99 19.63 -36.75
N LEU A 56 55.83 19.69 -37.42
CA LEU A 56 55.75 19.61 -38.88
C LEU A 56 56.48 20.80 -39.52
N HIS A 57 56.16 22.03 -39.10
CA HIS A 57 56.72 23.27 -39.65
C HIS A 57 58.21 23.47 -39.36
N LYS A 58 58.76 22.83 -38.31
CA LYS A 58 60.19 22.89 -37.95
C LYS A 58 61.06 21.89 -38.72
N TYR A 59 60.46 20.88 -39.35
CA TYR A 59 61.18 19.75 -39.95
C TYR A 59 60.69 19.33 -41.37
N LEU A 60 59.67 19.98 -41.95
CA LEU A 60 59.12 19.72 -43.29
C LEU A 60 58.86 21.01 -44.09
N GLY A 61 58.67 20.88 -45.42
CA GLY A 61 58.44 22.00 -46.34
C GLY A 61 56.97 22.39 -46.54
N PRO A 62 56.69 23.61 -47.07
CA PRO A 62 55.32 24.15 -47.11
C PRO A 62 54.39 23.47 -48.14
N LYS A 63 54.94 22.80 -49.16
CA LYS A 63 54.14 22.07 -50.16
C LYS A 63 53.75 20.68 -49.65
N GLU A 64 54.64 20.00 -48.93
CA GLU A 64 54.37 18.72 -48.29
C GLU A 64 53.32 18.89 -47.16
N GLU A 65 53.45 19.95 -46.35
CA GLU A 65 52.53 20.24 -45.24
C GLU A 65 51.07 20.35 -45.70
N LYS A 66 50.80 21.13 -46.77
CA LYS A 66 49.42 21.31 -47.28
C LYS A 66 48.84 20.03 -47.89
N LEU A 67 49.63 19.29 -48.68
CA LEU A 67 49.17 18.06 -49.33
C LEU A 67 48.81 16.98 -48.29
N VAL A 68 49.63 16.85 -47.24
CA VAL A 68 49.37 15.92 -46.14
C VAL A 68 48.12 16.35 -45.36
N LEU A 69 47.91 17.64 -45.09
CA LEU A 69 46.75 18.11 -44.31
C LEU A 69 45.40 17.92 -45.03
N ASP A 70 45.33 18.17 -46.34
CA ASP A 70 44.09 17.99 -47.11
C ASP A 70 43.75 16.50 -47.31
N GLU A 71 44.75 15.64 -47.54
CA GLU A 71 44.50 14.21 -47.71
C GLU A 71 44.26 13.50 -46.36
N VAL A 72 44.87 13.95 -45.27
CA VAL A 72 44.50 13.54 -43.90
C VAL A 72 43.05 13.93 -43.57
N LYS A 73 42.54 15.06 -44.06
CA LYS A 73 41.11 15.43 -43.90
C LYS A 73 40.18 14.49 -44.67
N ARG A 74 40.51 14.14 -45.92
CA ARG A 74 39.70 13.18 -46.71
C ARG A 74 39.74 11.77 -46.13
N TYR A 75 40.92 11.27 -45.79
CA TYR A 75 41.13 9.93 -45.23
C TYR A 75 40.47 9.75 -43.85
N ARG A 76 40.34 10.83 -43.06
CA ARG A 76 39.68 10.80 -41.73
C ARG A 76 38.15 10.97 -41.78
N SER A 77 37.58 11.54 -42.84
CA SER A 77 36.14 11.89 -42.90
C SER A 77 35.30 10.83 -43.61
N TYR A 78 35.63 10.44 -44.85
CA TYR A 78 34.80 9.51 -45.62
C TYR A 78 34.57 8.14 -44.96
N PRO A 79 35.59 7.49 -44.35
CA PRO A 79 35.37 6.24 -43.62
C PRO A 79 34.53 6.38 -42.35
N ARG A 80 34.34 7.60 -41.81
CA ARG A 80 33.39 7.86 -40.72
C ARG A 80 31.95 7.88 -41.25
N LEU A 81 31.71 8.61 -42.35
CA LEU A 81 30.36 8.71 -42.93
C LEU A 81 29.82 7.35 -43.43
N ASP A 82 30.65 6.56 -44.13
CA ASP A 82 30.25 5.23 -44.59
C ASP A 82 29.97 4.28 -43.42
N ARG A 83 30.81 4.32 -42.36
CA ARG A 83 30.51 3.59 -41.12
C ARG A 83 29.21 4.07 -40.48
N ALA A 84 28.98 5.37 -40.39
CA ALA A 84 27.75 5.93 -39.81
C ALA A 84 26.49 5.41 -40.52
N TYR A 85 26.46 5.44 -41.86
CA TYR A 85 25.34 4.89 -42.64
C TYR A 85 25.22 3.36 -42.53
N ARG A 86 26.33 2.61 -42.50
CA ARG A 86 26.30 1.15 -42.30
C ARG A 86 25.80 0.77 -40.92
N MET A 87 26.28 1.43 -39.87
CA MET A 87 25.82 1.22 -38.49
C MET A 87 24.33 1.60 -38.33
N GLN A 88 23.88 2.69 -38.96
CA GLN A 88 22.47 3.10 -38.99
C GLN A 88 21.58 2.06 -39.68
N ARG A 89 22.02 1.46 -40.80
CA ARG A 89 21.32 0.36 -41.47
C ARG A 89 21.35 -0.94 -40.65
N ALA A 90 22.44 -1.20 -39.93
CA ALA A 90 22.60 -2.36 -39.05
C ALA A 90 21.93 -2.20 -37.67
N GLY A 91 21.22 -1.09 -37.41
CA GLY A 91 20.56 -0.83 -36.12
C GLY A 91 21.50 -0.48 -34.95
N ARG A 92 22.80 -0.29 -35.20
CA ARG A 92 23.81 0.07 -34.19
C ARG A 92 23.83 1.59 -33.95
N LEU A 93 22.71 2.11 -33.43
CA LEU A 93 22.38 3.54 -33.51
C LEU A 93 23.36 4.44 -32.73
N ALA A 94 23.83 4.01 -31.55
CA ALA A 94 24.78 4.80 -30.74
C ALA A 94 26.16 4.95 -31.42
N GLU A 95 26.62 3.90 -32.10
CA GLU A 95 27.86 3.94 -32.88
C GLU A 95 27.68 4.75 -34.17
N ALA A 96 26.53 4.62 -34.83
CA ALA A 96 26.17 5.47 -35.96
C ALA A 96 26.16 6.96 -35.57
N ARG A 97 25.60 7.30 -34.39
CA ARG A 97 25.61 8.65 -33.81
C ARG A 97 27.03 9.17 -33.64
N SER A 98 27.91 8.43 -32.97
CA SER A 98 29.29 8.84 -32.73
C SER A 98 30.08 9.04 -34.05
N GLU A 99 29.87 8.17 -35.04
CA GLU A 99 30.50 8.29 -36.36
C GLU A 99 29.92 9.47 -37.18
N PHE A 100 28.62 9.78 -37.09
CA PHE A 100 28.02 10.98 -37.69
C PHE A 100 28.53 12.27 -37.02
N GLU A 101 28.65 12.31 -35.69
CA GLU A 101 29.19 13.45 -34.94
C GLU A 101 30.67 13.71 -35.31
N ALA A 102 31.48 12.66 -35.33
CA ALA A 102 32.86 12.73 -35.77
C ALA A 102 32.99 13.18 -37.24
N TYR A 103 32.08 12.74 -38.13
CA TYR A 103 32.04 13.20 -39.51
C TYR A 103 31.64 14.68 -39.64
N LEU A 104 30.52 15.09 -39.02
CA LEU A 104 29.98 16.45 -39.10
C LEU A 104 30.86 17.48 -38.37
N THR A 105 31.76 17.04 -37.49
CA THR A 105 32.83 17.88 -36.94
C THR A 105 33.92 18.19 -37.99
N LEU A 106 34.19 17.25 -38.91
CA LEU A 106 35.16 17.41 -40.00
C LEU A 106 34.56 18.08 -41.25
N VAL A 107 33.27 17.87 -41.49
CA VAL A 107 32.50 18.41 -42.64
C VAL A 107 31.18 19.01 -42.15
N PRO A 108 31.19 20.17 -41.48
CA PRO A 108 29.99 20.76 -40.87
C PRO A 108 28.93 21.22 -41.88
N GLU A 109 29.32 21.52 -43.11
CA GLU A 109 28.43 22.07 -44.15
C GLU A 109 27.61 20.99 -44.89
N ASP A 110 27.78 19.69 -44.62
CA ASP A 110 26.97 18.65 -45.27
C ASP A 110 25.57 18.51 -44.62
N ILE A 111 24.64 19.26 -45.19
CA ILE A 111 23.22 19.29 -44.80
C ILE A 111 22.51 17.95 -45.06
N ARG A 112 22.90 17.17 -46.08
CA ARG A 112 22.24 15.90 -46.42
C ARG A 112 22.58 14.82 -45.39
N SER A 113 23.85 14.74 -45.01
CA SER A 113 24.28 13.87 -43.91
C SER A 113 23.74 14.36 -42.57
N ARG A 114 23.67 15.68 -42.32
CA ARG A 114 23.05 16.23 -41.11
C ARG A 114 21.57 15.90 -40.98
N LEU A 115 20.80 15.89 -42.06
CA LEU A 115 19.40 15.44 -42.06
C LEU A 115 19.25 13.93 -41.82
N SER A 116 20.17 13.13 -42.38
CA SER A 116 20.22 11.69 -42.11
C SER A 116 20.54 11.37 -40.64
N TYR A 117 21.32 12.25 -40.00
CA TYR A 117 21.64 12.23 -38.58
C TYR A 117 20.48 12.74 -37.71
N VAL A 118 19.75 13.78 -38.10
CA VAL A 118 18.47 14.18 -37.45
C VAL A 118 17.48 13.00 -37.42
N ALA A 119 17.25 12.34 -38.55
CA ALA A 119 16.38 11.17 -38.62
C ALA A 119 16.95 9.92 -37.89
N LEU A 120 18.25 9.87 -37.60
CA LEU A 120 18.83 8.89 -36.69
C LEU A 120 18.48 9.22 -35.23
N LEU A 121 18.61 10.48 -34.83
CA LEU A 121 18.34 10.94 -33.47
C LEU A 121 16.86 10.75 -33.09
N GLU A 122 15.92 11.01 -34.00
CA GLU A 122 14.50 10.71 -33.76
C GLU A 122 14.28 9.21 -33.51
N ARG A 123 14.88 8.34 -34.35
CA ARG A 123 14.83 6.87 -34.17
C ARG A 123 15.48 6.38 -32.88
N MET A 124 16.35 7.19 -32.26
CA MET A 124 16.95 6.92 -30.95
C MET A 124 16.15 7.55 -29.78
N GLY A 125 15.11 8.33 -30.05
CA GLY A 125 14.39 9.12 -29.03
C GLY A 125 15.21 10.28 -28.46
N LEU A 126 16.27 10.70 -29.14
CA LEU A 126 17.20 11.75 -28.70
C LEU A 126 16.72 13.14 -29.14
N TYR A 127 15.49 13.45 -28.76
CA TYR A 127 14.73 14.59 -29.26
C TYR A 127 15.39 15.95 -28.98
N ARG A 128 16.18 16.09 -27.91
CA ARG A 128 16.88 17.36 -27.60
C ARG A 128 18.03 17.61 -28.57
N GLU A 129 18.85 16.60 -28.84
CA GLU A 129 19.90 16.70 -29.85
C GLU A 129 19.31 16.81 -31.26
N GLU A 130 18.21 16.10 -31.54
CA GLU A 130 17.47 16.19 -32.80
C GLU A 130 17.01 17.63 -33.10
N ILE A 131 16.42 18.30 -32.11
CA ILE A 131 16.03 19.71 -32.21
C ILE A 131 17.27 20.59 -32.47
N ALA A 132 18.36 20.40 -31.73
CA ALA A 132 19.58 21.18 -31.91
C ALA A 132 20.19 21.01 -33.31
N GLN A 133 20.20 19.79 -33.86
CA GLN A 133 20.69 19.54 -35.23
C GLN A 133 19.72 20.04 -36.31
N SER A 134 18.42 19.95 -36.07
CA SER A 134 17.38 20.54 -36.92
C SER A 134 17.49 22.05 -36.96
N ASP A 135 17.80 22.70 -35.84
CA ASP A 135 18.03 24.14 -35.76
C ASP A 135 19.29 24.59 -36.51
N VAL A 136 20.34 23.77 -36.60
CA VAL A 136 21.49 24.04 -37.49
C VAL A 136 21.04 24.06 -38.96
N VAL A 137 20.18 23.11 -39.37
CA VAL A 137 19.63 23.09 -40.74
C VAL A 137 18.70 24.30 -40.98
N LEU A 138 17.76 24.57 -40.07
CA LEU A 138 16.79 25.65 -40.19
C LEU A 138 17.45 27.04 -40.10
N LYS A 139 18.54 27.21 -39.34
CA LYS A 139 19.33 28.46 -39.34
C LYS A 139 19.91 28.79 -40.71
N ARG A 140 20.23 27.78 -41.52
CA ARG A 140 20.71 27.96 -42.90
C ARG A 140 19.59 27.97 -43.94
N PHE A 141 18.51 27.23 -43.70
CA PHE A 141 17.34 27.09 -44.56
C PHE A 141 16.03 27.23 -43.75
N PRO A 142 15.58 28.45 -43.42
CA PRO A 142 14.48 28.67 -42.45
C PRO A 142 13.13 28.03 -42.77
N ASN A 143 12.89 27.69 -44.04
CA ASN A 143 11.65 27.09 -44.53
C ASN A 143 11.85 25.62 -44.97
N PHE A 144 12.89 24.93 -44.49
CA PHE A 144 13.16 23.54 -44.87
C PHE A 144 12.21 22.57 -44.17
N VAL A 145 11.08 22.28 -44.82
CA VAL A 145 9.94 21.53 -44.28
C VAL A 145 10.32 20.23 -43.54
N PRO A 146 11.19 19.34 -44.05
CA PRO A 146 11.53 18.11 -43.33
C PRO A 146 12.15 18.35 -41.95
N ALA A 147 13.06 19.32 -41.81
CA ALA A 147 13.66 19.64 -40.50
C ALA A 147 12.66 20.32 -39.56
N ALA A 148 11.70 21.09 -40.10
CA ALA A 148 10.63 21.69 -39.30
C ALA A 148 9.63 20.63 -38.80
N LEU A 149 9.31 19.61 -39.61
CA LEU A 149 8.46 18.50 -39.21
C LEU A 149 9.12 17.61 -38.14
N TYR A 150 10.37 17.19 -38.34
CA TYR A 150 11.14 16.45 -37.34
C TYR A 150 11.21 17.23 -36.01
N LYS A 151 11.62 18.51 -36.05
CA LYS A 151 11.60 19.38 -34.87
C LYS A 151 10.24 19.46 -34.18
N ALA A 152 9.14 19.56 -34.93
CA ALA A 152 7.80 19.61 -34.35
C ALA A 152 7.40 18.29 -33.66
N GLN A 153 7.74 17.15 -34.27
CA GLN A 153 7.51 15.82 -33.69
C GLN A 153 8.33 15.62 -32.41
N ALA A 154 9.62 15.98 -32.44
CA ALA A 154 10.51 15.95 -31.29
C ALA A 154 10.01 16.82 -30.12
N LEU A 155 9.53 18.04 -30.40
CA LEU A 155 8.91 18.93 -29.39
C LEU A 155 7.65 18.31 -28.77
N GLY A 156 6.78 17.73 -29.59
CA GLY A 156 5.57 17.05 -29.11
C GLY A 156 5.89 15.84 -28.24
N ARG A 157 6.92 15.06 -28.60
CA ARG A 157 7.42 13.92 -27.81
C ARG A 157 8.09 14.33 -26.49
N LEU A 158 8.71 15.50 -26.43
CA LEU A 158 9.32 16.07 -25.22
C LEU A 158 8.32 16.74 -24.27
N GLY A 159 7.02 16.74 -24.59
CA GLY A 159 6.01 17.37 -23.74
C GLY A 159 5.95 18.89 -23.86
N ASP A 160 6.42 19.46 -24.98
CA ASP A 160 6.14 20.85 -25.36
C ASP A 160 5.15 20.89 -26.53
N PRO A 161 3.86 20.56 -26.30
CA PRO A 161 2.84 20.56 -27.34
C PRO A 161 2.56 21.98 -27.86
N VAL A 162 2.90 23.03 -27.11
CA VAL A 162 2.66 24.42 -27.49
C VAL A 162 3.62 24.84 -28.60
N GLN A 163 4.93 24.60 -28.42
CA GLN A 163 5.91 24.86 -29.48
C GLN A 163 5.75 23.91 -30.66
N ALA A 164 5.40 22.63 -30.41
CA ALA A 164 5.10 21.68 -31.46
C ALA A 164 3.91 22.13 -32.33
N LEU A 165 2.79 22.52 -31.70
CA LEU A 165 1.60 22.98 -32.40
C LEU A 165 1.86 24.25 -33.21
N ALA A 166 2.50 25.26 -32.60
CA ALA A 166 2.84 26.50 -33.30
C ALA A 166 3.76 26.26 -34.51
N LEU A 167 4.66 25.27 -34.43
CA LEU A 167 5.51 24.89 -35.56
C LEU A 167 4.73 24.13 -36.64
N LEU A 168 3.79 23.26 -36.29
CA LEU A 168 2.91 22.57 -37.25
C LEU A 168 1.95 23.54 -37.95
N GLU A 169 1.35 24.48 -37.23
CA GLU A 169 0.54 25.55 -37.82
C GLU A 169 1.36 26.41 -38.80
N LYS A 170 2.60 26.77 -38.43
CA LYS A 170 3.53 27.48 -39.31
C LYS A 170 3.89 26.67 -40.56
N VAL A 171 4.12 25.36 -40.43
CA VAL A 171 4.34 24.47 -41.58
C VAL A 171 3.10 24.42 -42.47
N ALA A 172 1.91 24.21 -41.91
CA ALA A 172 0.65 24.17 -42.65
C ALA A 172 0.30 25.50 -43.36
N ALA A 173 0.81 26.62 -42.86
CA ALA A 173 0.69 27.96 -43.44
C ALA A 173 1.82 28.33 -44.44
N THR A 174 2.81 27.46 -44.67
CA THR A 174 3.96 27.76 -45.53
C THR A 174 3.54 27.82 -47.01
N PRO A 175 3.75 28.94 -47.74
CA PRO A 175 3.38 29.05 -49.15
C PRO A 175 4.09 28.02 -50.03
N GLY A 176 3.34 27.32 -50.89
CA GLY A 176 3.89 26.31 -51.80
C GLY A 176 4.24 24.96 -51.15
N ILE A 177 3.83 24.71 -49.89
CA ILE A 177 3.94 23.38 -49.26
C ILE A 177 3.18 22.32 -50.08
N ARG A 178 3.69 21.07 -50.11
CA ARG A 178 2.99 19.94 -50.72
C ARG A 178 1.70 19.66 -49.95
N SER A 179 0.61 19.35 -50.65
CA SER A 179 -0.69 19.08 -50.00
C SER A 179 -0.60 17.97 -48.95
N GLU A 180 0.18 16.92 -49.21
CA GLU A 180 0.45 15.82 -48.27
C GLU A 180 1.05 16.33 -46.93
N ASP A 181 2.10 17.15 -47.00
CA ASP A 181 2.77 17.71 -45.82
C ASP A 181 1.85 18.67 -45.06
N ARG A 182 0.99 19.42 -45.78
CA ARG A 182 -0.01 20.32 -45.18
C ARG A 182 -1.11 19.55 -44.45
N ILE A 183 -1.64 18.49 -45.06
CA ILE A 183 -2.64 17.61 -44.45
C ILE A 183 -2.05 16.90 -43.24
N PHE A 184 -0.80 16.43 -43.33
CA PHE A 184 -0.09 15.83 -42.21
C PHE A 184 0.08 16.81 -41.04
N ALA A 185 0.53 18.03 -41.32
CA ALA A 185 0.70 19.06 -40.28
C ALA A 185 -0.63 19.46 -39.62
N LEU A 186 -1.72 19.61 -40.41
CA LEU A 186 -3.05 19.90 -39.88
C LEU A 186 -3.62 18.74 -39.05
N SER A 187 -3.45 17.49 -39.47
CA SER A 187 -3.92 16.32 -38.72
C SER A 187 -3.12 16.14 -37.42
N ALA A 188 -1.79 16.15 -37.49
CA ALA A 188 -0.94 16.04 -36.31
C ALA A 188 -1.17 17.19 -35.31
N GLY A 189 -1.41 18.41 -35.81
CA GLY A 189 -1.79 19.56 -34.99
C GLY A 189 -3.17 19.38 -34.34
N ALA A 190 -4.16 18.91 -35.08
CA ALA A 190 -5.50 18.64 -34.54
C ALA A 190 -5.47 17.56 -33.44
N ASP A 191 -4.75 16.46 -33.68
CA ASP A 191 -4.58 15.37 -32.71
C ASP A 191 -3.86 15.85 -31.44
N LEU A 192 -2.80 16.67 -31.59
CA LEU A 192 -2.12 17.32 -30.46
C LEU A 192 -3.07 18.24 -29.68
N ALA A 193 -3.85 19.09 -30.36
CA ALA A 193 -4.82 19.98 -29.71
C ALA A 193 -5.92 19.21 -28.96
N VAL A 194 -6.42 18.11 -29.53
CA VAL A 194 -7.36 17.20 -28.84
C VAL A 194 -6.70 16.58 -27.59
N SER A 195 -5.47 16.09 -27.69
CA SER A 195 -4.75 15.49 -26.55
C SER A 195 -4.48 16.50 -25.43
N GLY A 196 -4.15 17.75 -25.79
CA GLY A 196 -3.97 18.87 -24.88
C GLY A 196 -5.29 19.46 -24.35
N LYS A 197 -6.44 18.91 -24.75
CA LYS A 197 -7.80 19.37 -24.41
C LYS A 197 -8.11 20.81 -24.85
N ASP A 198 -7.33 21.39 -25.77
CA ASP A 198 -7.65 22.68 -26.36
C ASP A 198 -8.71 22.48 -27.46
N HIS A 199 -9.98 22.47 -27.04
CA HIS A 199 -11.12 22.36 -27.95
C HIS A 199 -11.22 23.54 -28.93
N ALA A 200 -10.66 24.71 -28.62
CA ALA A 200 -10.68 25.87 -29.51
C ALA A 200 -9.64 25.74 -30.63
N ALA A 201 -8.42 25.29 -30.33
CA ALA A 201 -7.41 24.95 -31.33
C ALA A 201 -7.87 23.74 -32.16
N ALA A 202 -8.34 22.66 -31.53
CA ALA A 202 -8.85 21.49 -32.22
C ALA A 202 -9.99 21.85 -33.20
N ALA A 203 -10.95 22.68 -32.78
CA ALA A 203 -12.03 23.13 -33.66
C ALA A 203 -11.51 23.94 -34.87
N ARG A 204 -10.55 24.87 -34.69
CA ARG A 204 -9.94 25.61 -35.80
C ARG A 204 -9.20 24.68 -36.78
N LEU A 205 -8.46 23.71 -36.26
CA LEU A 205 -7.65 22.78 -37.06
C LEU A 205 -8.53 21.77 -37.80
N PHE A 206 -9.61 21.26 -37.18
CA PHE A 206 -10.58 20.41 -37.87
C PHE A 206 -11.37 21.16 -38.94
N VAL A 207 -11.70 22.45 -38.75
CA VAL A 207 -12.27 23.28 -39.82
C VAL A 207 -11.28 23.44 -40.97
N ALA A 208 -10.04 23.86 -40.71
CA ALA A 208 -9.01 24.00 -41.75
C ALA A 208 -8.71 22.66 -42.48
N LEU A 209 -8.81 21.54 -41.77
CA LEU A 209 -8.66 20.20 -42.33
C LEU A 209 -9.89 19.75 -43.14
N ALA A 210 -11.11 20.16 -42.75
CA ALA A 210 -12.33 19.96 -43.53
C ALA A 210 -12.36 20.83 -44.79
N GLU A 211 -11.84 22.06 -44.74
CA GLU A 211 -11.65 22.91 -45.92
C GLU A 211 -10.60 22.33 -46.88
N ALA A 212 -9.51 21.75 -46.35
CA ALA A 212 -8.49 21.07 -47.15
C ALA A 212 -8.93 19.69 -47.69
N GLN A 213 -9.89 19.02 -47.03
CA GLN A 213 -10.44 17.71 -47.40
C GLN A 213 -11.97 17.64 -47.12
N PRO A 214 -12.81 18.27 -47.96
CA PRO A 214 -14.24 18.41 -47.71
C PRO A 214 -14.96 17.07 -47.83
N THR A 215 -15.26 16.48 -46.67
CA THR A 215 -15.93 15.17 -46.54
C THR A 215 -16.90 15.22 -45.37
N TYR A 216 -18.00 14.44 -45.44
CA TYR A 216 -18.98 14.32 -44.36
C TYR A 216 -18.32 14.14 -42.99
N ARG A 217 -17.36 13.22 -42.87
CA ARG A 217 -16.71 12.91 -41.60
C ARG A 217 -15.91 14.09 -41.05
N ARG A 218 -15.13 14.79 -41.88
CA ARG A 218 -14.35 15.96 -41.42
C ARG A 218 -15.25 17.12 -40.99
N TRP A 219 -16.34 17.37 -41.73
CA TRP A 219 -17.33 18.40 -41.34
C TRP A 219 -18.12 18.03 -40.07
N LEU A 220 -18.46 16.76 -39.89
CA LEU A 220 -19.11 16.26 -38.67
C LEU A 220 -18.20 16.39 -37.44
N ASP A 221 -16.92 15.99 -37.57
CA ASP A 221 -15.93 16.12 -36.50
C ASP A 221 -15.67 17.60 -36.17
N ALA A 222 -15.57 18.47 -37.19
CA ALA A 222 -15.48 19.93 -37.01
C ALA A 222 -16.71 20.49 -36.27
N GLY A 223 -17.93 20.11 -36.65
CA GLY A 223 -19.16 20.51 -35.95
C GLY A 223 -19.19 20.06 -34.49
N SER A 224 -18.79 18.81 -34.22
CA SER A 224 -18.72 18.28 -32.84
C SER A 224 -17.71 19.02 -31.96
N PHE A 225 -16.53 19.34 -32.48
CA PHE A 225 -15.53 20.10 -31.74
C PHE A 225 -15.88 21.59 -31.60
N LEU A 226 -16.53 22.20 -32.60
CA LEU A 226 -17.10 23.56 -32.46
C LEU A 226 -18.18 23.62 -31.38
N GLN A 227 -19.05 22.60 -31.29
CA GLN A 227 -20.06 22.48 -30.24
C GLN A 227 -19.42 22.31 -28.86
N LYS A 228 -18.39 21.47 -28.72
CA LYS A 228 -17.61 21.32 -27.47
C LYS A 228 -16.86 22.60 -27.08
N ALA A 229 -16.42 23.40 -28.05
CA ALA A 229 -15.82 24.70 -27.85
C ALA A 229 -16.86 25.84 -27.59
N GLY A 230 -18.16 25.51 -27.49
CA GLY A 230 -19.23 26.48 -27.24
C GLY A 230 -19.60 27.36 -28.44
N ARG A 231 -18.98 27.16 -29.61
CA ARG A 231 -19.23 27.91 -30.85
C ARG A 231 -20.45 27.38 -31.59
N LEU A 232 -21.61 27.42 -30.94
CA LEU A 232 -22.86 26.85 -31.44
C LEU A 232 -23.31 27.35 -32.83
N PRO A 233 -23.18 28.64 -33.20
CA PRO A 233 -23.54 29.09 -34.56
C PRO A 233 -22.63 28.51 -35.64
N ASP A 234 -21.34 28.36 -35.35
CA ASP A 234 -20.38 27.75 -36.27
C ASP A 234 -20.57 26.23 -36.36
N ALA A 235 -20.90 25.58 -35.24
CA ALA A 235 -21.27 24.17 -35.21
C ALA A 235 -22.52 23.90 -36.06
N LEU A 236 -23.54 24.77 -35.98
CA LEU A 236 -24.74 24.70 -36.82
C LEU A 236 -24.39 24.76 -38.32
N ASN A 237 -23.48 25.66 -38.71
CA ASN A 237 -23.00 25.77 -40.10
C ASN A 237 -22.17 24.54 -40.52
N ALA A 238 -21.35 23.99 -39.63
CA ALA A 238 -20.56 22.78 -39.90
C ALA A 238 -21.44 21.52 -40.03
N TYR A 239 -22.52 21.39 -39.24
CA TYR A 239 -23.49 20.31 -39.42
C TYR A 239 -24.31 20.47 -40.70
N ALA A 240 -24.68 21.69 -41.08
CA ALA A 240 -25.30 21.95 -42.38
C ALA A 240 -24.35 21.60 -43.54
N ALA A 241 -23.05 21.89 -43.42
CA ALA A 241 -22.04 21.47 -44.39
C ALA A 241 -21.88 19.94 -44.41
N ALA A 242 -21.93 19.27 -43.25
CA ALA A 242 -21.94 17.82 -43.17
C ALA A 242 -23.18 17.21 -43.86
N GLU A 243 -24.37 17.76 -43.65
CA GLU A 243 -25.61 17.36 -44.33
C GLU A 243 -25.50 17.51 -45.85
N GLN A 244 -24.89 18.59 -46.35
CA GLN A 244 -24.65 18.80 -47.79
C GLN A 244 -23.64 17.81 -48.38
N HIS A 245 -22.64 17.36 -47.61
CA HIS A 245 -21.62 16.40 -48.04
C HIS A 245 -22.01 14.94 -47.70
N ALA A 246 -23.21 14.70 -47.16
CA ALA A 246 -23.71 13.39 -46.78
C ALA A 246 -24.25 12.61 -47.98
N SER A 247 -23.61 11.48 -48.27
CA SER A 247 -23.93 10.64 -49.43
C SER A 247 -25.17 9.77 -49.20
N THR A 248 -25.43 9.36 -47.96
CA THR A 248 -26.50 8.43 -47.58
C THR A 248 -27.59 9.06 -46.72
N ALA A 249 -28.77 8.43 -46.66
CA ALA A 249 -29.88 8.90 -45.83
C ALA A 249 -29.57 8.85 -44.30
N PRO A 250 -28.87 7.84 -43.76
CA PRO A 250 -28.46 7.85 -42.35
C PRO A 250 -27.47 8.98 -42.01
N GLU A 251 -26.53 9.32 -42.90
CA GLU A 251 -25.61 10.45 -42.72
C GLU A 251 -26.37 11.78 -42.67
N ARG A 252 -27.36 11.98 -43.56
CA ARG A 252 -28.25 13.15 -43.55
C ARG A 252 -29.13 13.21 -42.30
N LEU A 253 -29.71 12.09 -41.87
CA LEU A 253 -30.51 12.04 -40.64
C LEU A 253 -29.68 12.38 -39.40
N ALA A 254 -28.45 11.85 -39.30
CA ALA A 254 -27.55 12.15 -38.19
C ALA A 254 -27.19 13.65 -38.14
N ALA A 255 -26.84 14.25 -39.28
CA ALA A 255 -26.56 15.69 -39.37
C ALA A 255 -27.81 16.54 -39.05
N ALA A 256 -28.99 16.17 -39.57
CA ALA A 256 -30.24 16.88 -39.35
C ALA A 256 -30.72 16.85 -37.89
N LEU A 257 -30.45 15.76 -37.14
CA LEU A 257 -30.77 15.66 -35.71
C LEU A 257 -29.90 16.61 -34.87
N GLU A 258 -28.58 16.61 -35.06
CA GLU A 258 -27.66 17.55 -34.39
C GLU A 258 -28.00 19.00 -34.77
N GLN A 259 -28.30 19.25 -36.04
CA GLN A 259 -28.77 20.55 -36.54
C GLN A 259 -30.08 21.01 -35.87
N ALA A 260 -31.06 20.11 -35.71
CA ALA A 260 -32.32 20.41 -35.03
C ALA A 260 -32.12 20.73 -33.55
N GLU A 261 -31.23 20.00 -32.86
CA GLU A 261 -30.93 20.26 -31.45
C GLU A 261 -30.20 21.61 -31.26
N VAL A 262 -29.18 21.88 -32.06
CA VAL A 262 -28.43 23.15 -31.99
C VAL A 262 -29.30 24.34 -32.39
N ALA A 263 -30.14 24.23 -33.44
CA ALA A 263 -31.08 25.28 -33.84
C ALA A 263 -32.11 25.59 -32.76
N ARG A 264 -32.58 24.57 -32.02
CA ARG A 264 -33.46 24.77 -30.86
C ARG A 264 -32.75 25.44 -29.68
N LYS A 265 -31.50 25.05 -29.38
CA LYS A 265 -30.67 25.72 -28.35
C LYS A 265 -30.39 27.18 -28.67
N LEU A 266 -30.26 27.54 -29.95
CA LEU A 266 -30.09 28.91 -30.44
C LEU A 266 -31.41 29.68 -30.62
N ASN A 267 -32.57 29.06 -30.34
CA ASN A 267 -33.91 29.64 -30.52
C ASN A 267 -34.16 30.18 -31.94
N LEU A 268 -33.77 29.42 -32.97
CA LEU A 268 -33.96 29.76 -34.39
C LEU A 268 -35.12 28.92 -34.97
N PRO A 269 -36.38 29.40 -34.88
CA PRO A 269 -37.56 28.56 -35.13
C PRO A 269 -37.65 28.03 -36.56
N ASP A 270 -37.32 28.83 -37.58
CA ASP A 270 -37.42 28.40 -38.99
C ASP A 270 -36.36 27.33 -39.33
N ARG A 271 -35.14 27.48 -38.80
CA ARG A 271 -34.07 26.48 -38.94
C ARG A 271 -34.41 25.20 -38.20
N ALA A 272 -34.96 25.30 -36.99
CA ALA A 272 -35.42 24.16 -36.21
C ALA A 272 -36.60 23.44 -36.89
N ARG A 273 -37.58 24.20 -37.44
CA ARG A 273 -38.71 23.66 -38.21
C ARG A 273 -38.23 22.89 -39.43
N HIS A 274 -37.37 23.49 -40.25
CA HIS A 274 -36.85 22.83 -41.46
C HIS A 274 -36.11 21.52 -41.12
N ALA A 275 -35.25 21.54 -40.10
CA ALA A 275 -34.56 20.33 -39.65
C ALA A 275 -35.54 19.26 -39.10
N LEU A 276 -36.60 19.66 -38.36
CA LEU A 276 -37.63 18.74 -37.87
C LEU A 276 -38.54 18.19 -38.99
N GLU A 277 -38.78 18.96 -40.05
CA GLU A 277 -39.47 18.50 -41.26
C GLU A 277 -38.60 17.48 -42.03
N THR A 278 -37.28 17.72 -42.14
CA THR A 278 -36.32 16.73 -42.68
C THR A 278 -36.28 15.45 -41.82
N VAL A 279 -36.31 15.57 -40.49
CA VAL A 279 -36.42 14.40 -39.58
C VAL A 279 -37.75 13.67 -39.82
N ALA A 280 -38.89 14.36 -39.90
CA ALA A 280 -40.19 13.72 -40.15
C ALA A 280 -40.32 13.10 -41.55
N ALA A 281 -39.59 13.59 -42.55
CA ALA A 281 -39.53 13.02 -43.89
C ALA A 281 -38.70 11.72 -43.96
N ASN A 282 -37.67 11.59 -43.13
CA ASN A 282 -36.81 10.39 -43.05
C ASN A 282 -37.28 9.40 -41.95
N ASP A 283 -38.00 9.86 -40.93
CA ASP A 283 -38.66 9.07 -39.88
C ASP A 283 -40.09 9.62 -39.60
N PRO A 284 -41.12 9.14 -40.33
CA PRO A 284 -42.51 9.57 -40.15
C PRO A 284 -43.13 9.18 -38.80
N GLY A 285 -42.48 8.31 -38.01
CA GLY A 285 -42.96 7.84 -36.71
C GLY A 285 -42.51 8.71 -35.52
N ASN A 286 -41.72 9.75 -35.78
CA ASN A 286 -41.01 10.50 -34.75
C ASN A 286 -41.95 11.34 -33.87
N ARG A 287 -42.31 10.82 -32.67
CA ARG A 287 -43.18 11.53 -31.71
C ARG A 287 -42.65 12.92 -31.34
N ALA A 288 -41.32 13.09 -31.21
CA ALA A 288 -40.74 14.35 -30.81
C ALA A 288 -40.91 15.43 -31.90
N ALA A 289 -40.73 15.07 -33.18
CA ALA A 289 -41.02 15.95 -34.30
C ALA A 289 -42.53 16.23 -34.43
N LEU A 290 -43.37 15.19 -34.47
CA LEU A 290 -44.83 15.35 -34.67
C LEU A 290 -45.51 16.19 -33.57
N ARG A 291 -45.13 16.02 -32.30
CA ARG A 291 -45.68 16.84 -31.21
C ARG A 291 -45.16 18.29 -31.26
N ALA A 292 -43.89 18.51 -31.58
CA ALA A 292 -43.33 19.85 -31.75
C ALA A 292 -44.01 20.62 -32.92
N LEU A 293 -44.35 19.93 -34.01
CA LEU A 293 -45.13 20.49 -35.12
C LEU A 293 -46.58 20.80 -34.72
N ALA A 294 -47.24 19.93 -33.97
CA ALA A 294 -48.60 20.17 -33.46
C ALA A 294 -48.69 21.40 -32.54
N ASP A 295 -47.70 21.56 -31.65
CA ASP A 295 -47.62 22.71 -30.74
C ASP A 295 -47.34 24.02 -31.48
N ALA A 296 -46.39 24.00 -32.44
CA ALA A 296 -46.12 25.16 -33.29
C ALA A 296 -47.38 25.61 -34.07
N ALA A 297 -48.18 24.67 -34.59
CA ALA A 297 -49.41 24.97 -35.32
C ALA A 297 -50.54 25.53 -34.42
N TYR A 298 -50.69 25.01 -33.18
CA TYR A 298 -51.66 25.53 -32.22
C TYR A 298 -51.32 26.97 -31.79
N HIS A 299 -50.05 27.25 -31.51
CA HIS A 299 -49.60 28.60 -31.14
C HIS A 299 -49.67 29.62 -32.28
N ALA A 300 -49.63 29.17 -33.55
CA ALA A 300 -49.91 30.00 -34.72
C ALA A 300 -51.42 30.19 -35.01
N GLY A 301 -52.31 29.56 -34.24
CA GLY A 301 -53.78 29.71 -34.34
C GLY A 301 -54.50 28.75 -35.29
N ASN A 302 -53.81 27.77 -35.90
CA ASN A 302 -54.40 26.90 -36.93
C ASN A 302 -54.96 25.58 -36.37
N LEU A 303 -56.19 25.62 -35.84
CA LEU A 303 -56.82 24.47 -35.14
C LEU A 303 -56.94 23.19 -36.00
N ARG A 304 -57.17 23.29 -37.32
CA ARG A 304 -57.27 22.11 -38.21
C ARG A 304 -55.91 21.46 -38.47
N GLU A 305 -54.83 22.24 -38.49
CA GLU A 305 -53.48 21.72 -38.65
C GLU A 305 -52.96 21.09 -37.35
N ALA A 306 -53.30 21.68 -36.19
CA ALA A 306 -53.07 21.05 -34.89
C ALA A 306 -53.82 19.71 -34.75
N GLU A 307 -55.10 19.66 -35.18
CA GLU A 307 -55.88 18.40 -35.23
C GLU A 307 -55.21 17.37 -36.16
N LYS A 308 -54.76 17.77 -37.36
CA LYS A 308 -54.08 16.87 -38.30
C LYS A 308 -52.87 16.18 -37.66
N TRP A 309 -51.97 16.95 -37.02
CA TRP A 309 -50.78 16.38 -36.39
C TRP A 309 -51.12 15.55 -35.13
N LEU A 310 -52.10 15.95 -34.32
CA LEU A 310 -52.56 15.18 -33.15
C LEU A 310 -53.30 13.89 -33.54
N ALA A 311 -54.12 13.92 -34.59
CA ALA A 311 -54.78 12.73 -35.13
C ALA A 311 -53.76 11.75 -35.74
N GLN A 312 -52.71 12.26 -36.39
CA GLN A 312 -51.57 11.45 -36.84
C GLN A 312 -50.80 10.84 -35.65
N LEU A 313 -50.59 11.60 -34.57
CA LEU A 313 -50.01 11.12 -33.31
C LEU A 313 -50.84 9.99 -32.68
N VAL A 314 -52.18 10.10 -32.71
CA VAL A 314 -53.11 9.06 -32.24
C VAL A 314 -53.08 7.84 -33.17
N ARG A 315 -53.10 8.03 -34.50
CA ARG A 315 -53.07 6.94 -35.50
C ARG A 315 -51.79 6.10 -35.44
N HIS A 316 -50.64 6.71 -35.20
CA HIS A 316 -49.37 5.97 -34.99
C HIS A 316 -49.21 5.43 -33.56
N GLY A 317 -50.23 5.55 -32.68
CA GLY A 317 -50.23 4.99 -31.34
C GLY A 317 -49.32 5.71 -30.34
N LYS A 318 -49.04 7.00 -30.54
CA LYS A 318 -48.04 7.77 -29.76
C LYS A 318 -48.65 8.93 -28.93
N ALA A 319 -49.96 8.97 -28.68
CA ALA A 319 -50.65 10.11 -28.02
C ALA A 319 -50.94 9.92 -26.51
N THR A 320 -51.09 11.03 -25.78
CA THR A 320 -51.15 11.14 -24.30
C THR A 320 -52.52 11.56 -23.74
N PRO A 321 -52.76 11.43 -22.40
CA PRO A 321 -53.91 11.99 -21.69
C PRO A 321 -54.24 13.45 -21.98
N GLN A 322 -53.22 14.30 -22.13
CA GLN A 322 -53.41 15.72 -22.40
C GLN A 322 -53.81 15.93 -23.85
N ASP A 323 -53.22 15.19 -24.79
CA ASP A 323 -53.70 15.11 -26.18
C ASP A 323 -55.18 14.65 -26.24
N ARG A 324 -55.61 13.76 -25.33
CA ARG A 324 -56.98 13.23 -25.27
C ARG A 324 -57.99 14.12 -24.56
N LEU A 325 -57.67 14.81 -23.47
CA LEU A 325 -58.57 15.83 -22.91
C LEU A 325 -58.74 16.99 -23.88
N PHE A 326 -57.66 17.38 -24.54
CA PHE A 326 -57.70 18.42 -25.58
C PHE A 326 -58.67 18.00 -26.71
N LEU A 327 -58.73 16.71 -27.04
CA LEU A 327 -59.73 16.13 -27.93
C LEU A 327 -61.14 15.99 -27.32
N ALA A 328 -61.28 15.55 -26.06
CA ALA A 328 -62.56 15.38 -25.37
C ALA A 328 -63.34 16.70 -25.24
N ASN A 329 -62.63 17.79 -24.94
CA ASN A 329 -63.20 19.12 -24.81
C ASN A 329 -63.57 19.74 -26.16
N LEU A 330 -62.95 19.28 -27.27
CA LEU A 330 -63.41 19.56 -28.64
C LEU A 330 -64.72 18.80 -28.98
N TYR A 331 -65.03 17.68 -28.30
CA TYR A 331 -66.29 16.93 -28.47
C TYR A 331 -67.43 17.43 -27.56
N VAL A 332 -67.19 17.72 -26.27
CA VAL A 332 -68.24 18.23 -25.36
C VAL A 332 -68.79 19.57 -25.87
N LYS A 333 -67.94 20.43 -26.45
CA LYS A 333 -68.34 21.68 -27.14
C LYS A 333 -69.22 21.46 -28.39
N ARG A 334 -69.58 20.22 -28.74
CA ARG A 334 -70.46 19.83 -29.86
C ARG A 334 -71.66 18.95 -29.44
N ASN A 335 -71.94 18.80 -28.14
CA ASN A 335 -73.07 18.03 -27.56
C ASN A 335 -73.08 16.49 -27.80
N ASP A 336 -71.94 15.87 -28.08
CA ASP A 336 -71.87 14.41 -28.26
C ASP A 336 -71.42 13.70 -26.96
N TYR A 337 -72.37 13.36 -26.08
CA TYR A 337 -72.06 12.60 -24.86
C TYR A 337 -71.58 11.18 -25.13
N ALA A 338 -71.92 10.58 -26.28
CA ALA A 338 -71.51 9.22 -26.63
C ALA A 338 -70.07 9.14 -27.15
N ALA A 339 -69.54 10.20 -27.76
CA ALA A 339 -68.11 10.35 -28.07
C ALA A 339 -67.33 10.99 -26.91
N ALA A 340 -67.96 11.89 -26.15
CA ALA A 340 -67.35 12.53 -24.99
C ALA A 340 -67.17 11.55 -23.82
N ILE A 341 -68.14 10.73 -23.44
CA ILE A 341 -67.97 9.78 -22.32
C ILE A 341 -66.78 8.83 -22.55
N PRO A 342 -66.51 8.26 -23.75
CA PRO A 342 -65.31 7.50 -24.01
C PRO A 342 -64.02 8.32 -23.99
N GLN A 343 -63.99 9.57 -24.48
CA GLN A 343 -62.77 10.39 -24.36
C GLN A 343 -62.56 10.96 -22.96
N LEU A 344 -63.62 11.25 -22.20
CA LEU A 344 -63.57 11.64 -20.80
C LEU A 344 -63.23 10.43 -19.93
N LYS A 345 -63.78 9.24 -20.17
CA LYS A 345 -63.35 8.00 -19.49
C LYS A 345 -61.94 7.59 -19.90
N ALA A 346 -61.54 7.74 -21.17
CA ALA A 346 -60.16 7.47 -21.60
C ALA A 346 -59.18 8.54 -21.09
N ALA A 347 -59.59 9.81 -20.99
CA ALA A 347 -58.78 10.86 -20.40
C ALA A 347 -58.72 10.71 -18.88
N ILE A 348 -59.81 10.49 -18.17
CA ILE A 348 -59.83 10.15 -16.74
C ILE A 348 -59.04 8.85 -16.48
N ALA A 349 -59.08 7.85 -17.37
CA ALA A 349 -58.24 6.65 -17.26
C ALA A 349 -56.75 6.90 -17.56
N GLN A 350 -56.42 7.91 -18.38
CA GLN A 350 -55.03 8.29 -18.67
C GLN A 350 -54.50 9.41 -17.71
N GLN A 351 -55.36 10.18 -17.06
CA GLN A 351 -55.06 11.32 -16.18
C GLN A 351 -55.24 11.00 -14.69
N GLY A 352 -56.13 10.05 -14.37
CA GLY A 352 -56.62 9.81 -13.02
C GLY A 352 -57.16 11.08 -12.36
N ASN A 353 -56.61 11.39 -11.20
CA ASN A 353 -57.14 12.36 -10.24
C ASN A 353 -57.06 13.85 -10.66
N ARG A 354 -56.51 14.17 -11.85
CA ARG A 354 -56.50 15.56 -12.37
C ARG A 354 -57.84 16.01 -12.97
N ALA A 355 -58.86 15.15 -12.99
CA ALA A 355 -60.22 15.50 -13.41
C ALA A 355 -60.89 16.49 -12.43
N GLY A 356 -61.32 17.64 -12.94
CA GLY A 356 -61.82 18.79 -12.19
C GLY A 356 -63.20 18.59 -11.57
N ALA A 357 -63.60 19.52 -10.69
CA ALA A 357 -64.85 19.46 -9.94
C ALA A 357 -66.07 19.37 -10.87
N GLU A 358 -66.08 20.24 -11.87
CA GLU A 358 -67.03 20.20 -12.98
C GLU A 358 -66.98 18.82 -13.67
N THR A 359 -65.82 18.35 -14.14
CA THR A 359 -65.71 17.05 -14.84
C THR A 359 -66.27 15.85 -14.05
N LEU A 360 -66.24 15.90 -12.72
CA LEU A 360 -66.78 14.83 -11.86
C LEU A 360 -68.21 15.07 -11.40
N ALA A 361 -68.67 16.33 -11.30
CA ALA A 361 -70.08 16.66 -11.09
C ALA A 361 -70.90 16.42 -12.36
N GLU A 362 -70.36 16.82 -13.51
CA GLU A 362 -70.81 16.46 -14.86
C GLU A 362 -70.90 14.93 -14.96
N LEU A 363 -69.84 14.20 -14.58
CA LEU A 363 -69.91 12.73 -14.54
C LEU A 363 -70.98 12.23 -13.56
N ALA A 364 -71.09 12.79 -12.35
CA ALA A 364 -72.05 12.35 -11.32
C ALA A 364 -73.50 12.51 -11.73
N GLN A 365 -73.82 13.67 -12.27
CA GLN A 365 -75.16 14.02 -12.69
C GLN A 365 -75.52 13.32 -14.00
N VAL A 366 -74.56 13.15 -14.93
CA VAL A 366 -74.73 12.29 -16.11
C VAL A 366 -74.92 10.81 -15.71
N LEU A 367 -74.34 10.35 -14.60
CA LEU A 367 -74.48 8.97 -14.08
C LEU A 367 -75.77 8.74 -13.29
N GLU A 368 -76.19 9.67 -12.42
CA GLU A 368 -77.47 9.58 -11.72
C GLU A 368 -78.63 9.71 -12.70
N SER A 369 -78.56 10.65 -13.63
CA SER A 369 -79.55 10.81 -14.70
C SER A 369 -79.58 9.61 -15.66
N ALA A 370 -78.51 8.80 -15.69
CA ALA A 370 -78.46 7.50 -16.36
C ALA A 370 -78.85 6.31 -15.45
N GLY A 371 -79.33 6.55 -14.22
CA GLY A 371 -79.88 5.55 -13.29
C GLY A 371 -78.86 4.74 -12.48
N ASN A 372 -77.56 5.04 -12.56
CA ASN A 372 -76.52 4.19 -11.98
C ASN A 372 -76.22 4.58 -10.51
N LEU A 373 -77.06 4.16 -9.55
CA LEU A 373 -76.97 4.59 -8.14
C LEU A 373 -75.61 4.39 -7.46
N LYS A 374 -74.78 3.43 -7.88
CA LYS A 374 -73.45 3.19 -7.28
C LYS A 374 -72.37 4.07 -7.89
N GLU A 375 -72.34 4.25 -9.22
CA GLU A 375 -71.45 5.23 -9.86
C GLU A 375 -71.92 6.67 -9.56
N SER A 376 -73.22 6.89 -9.41
CA SER A 376 -73.83 8.10 -8.85
C SER A 376 -73.39 8.34 -7.42
N ALA A 377 -73.53 7.39 -6.47
CA ALA A 377 -73.01 7.59 -5.10
C ALA A 377 -71.49 7.84 -5.08
N HIS A 378 -70.73 7.20 -5.98
CA HIS A 378 -69.30 7.43 -6.13
C HIS A 378 -68.99 8.85 -6.61
N ALA A 379 -69.77 9.37 -7.56
CA ALA A 379 -69.55 10.66 -8.16
C ALA A 379 -70.26 11.82 -7.40
N TYR A 380 -71.35 11.55 -6.67
CA TYR A 380 -71.89 12.42 -5.63
C TYR A 380 -70.88 12.58 -4.50
N ARG A 381 -70.20 11.50 -4.09
CA ARG A 381 -69.06 11.60 -3.16
C ARG A 381 -67.94 12.46 -3.75
N GLN A 382 -67.69 12.43 -5.06
CA GLN A 382 -66.76 13.35 -5.73
C GLN A 382 -67.29 14.80 -5.77
N LEU A 383 -68.61 15.00 -5.82
CA LEU A 383 -69.30 16.29 -5.93
C LEU A 383 -69.47 16.99 -4.57
N VAL A 384 -70.10 16.36 -3.56
CA VAL A 384 -70.27 16.98 -2.22
C VAL A 384 -68.93 17.20 -1.50
N ALA A 385 -67.89 16.45 -1.88
CA ALA A 385 -66.52 16.70 -1.42
C ALA A 385 -65.93 18.01 -2.00
N ARG A 386 -66.38 18.41 -3.18
CA ARG A 386 -65.92 19.62 -3.87
C ARG A 386 -66.88 20.81 -3.68
N HIS A 387 -68.13 20.54 -3.32
CA HIS A 387 -69.21 21.52 -3.13
C HIS A 387 -70.06 21.20 -1.88
N PRO A 388 -69.57 21.52 -0.66
CA PRO A 388 -70.12 20.98 0.59
C PRO A 388 -71.40 21.66 1.12
N ASN A 389 -71.72 22.90 0.74
CA ASN A 389 -72.85 23.65 1.33
C ASN A 389 -74.22 23.32 0.69
N HIS A 390 -74.31 22.24 -0.09
CA HIS A 390 -75.50 21.88 -0.86
C HIS A 390 -76.45 21.01 -0.04
N GLY A 391 -77.31 21.62 0.78
CA GLY A 391 -78.14 20.94 1.80
C GLY A 391 -78.92 19.70 1.35
N ASP A 392 -79.60 19.76 0.20
CA ASP A 392 -80.33 18.60 -0.35
C ASP A 392 -79.39 17.46 -0.78
N ALA A 393 -78.34 17.76 -1.56
CA ALA A 393 -77.27 16.81 -1.87
C ALA A 393 -76.58 16.26 -0.62
N GLN A 394 -76.48 17.04 0.47
CA GLN A 394 -76.04 16.52 1.78
C GLN A 394 -77.08 15.56 2.36
N PHE A 395 -78.31 15.96 2.68
CA PHE A 395 -79.31 15.03 3.27
C PHE A 395 -79.51 13.77 2.43
N ARG A 396 -79.64 13.90 1.10
CA ARG A 396 -79.74 12.75 0.18
C ARG A 396 -78.50 11.87 0.23
N PHE A 397 -77.31 12.45 0.23
CA PHE A 397 -76.08 11.69 0.44
C PHE A 397 -76.10 11.01 1.81
N GLY A 398 -76.45 11.70 2.90
CA GLY A 398 -76.51 11.16 4.26
C GLY A 398 -77.45 9.98 4.42
N VAL A 399 -78.66 10.06 3.88
CA VAL A 399 -79.63 8.94 3.88
C VAL A 399 -79.20 7.83 2.91
N LEU A 400 -78.68 8.17 1.73
CA LEU A 400 -78.09 7.19 0.82
C LEU A 400 -76.91 6.46 1.47
N LEU A 401 -76.14 7.15 2.32
CA LEU A 401 -75.05 6.61 3.12
C LEU A 401 -75.58 5.70 4.23
N VAL A 402 -76.58 6.09 5.04
CA VAL A 402 -77.23 5.18 6.03
C VAL A 402 -77.72 3.91 5.33
N ARG A 403 -78.39 4.04 4.18
CA ARG A 403 -78.92 2.90 3.40
C ARG A 403 -77.84 2.05 2.72
N LEU A 404 -76.68 2.63 2.46
CA LEU A 404 -75.47 1.90 2.04
C LEU A 404 -74.61 1.48 3.24
N GLU A 405 -75.14 1.55 4.47
CA GLU A 405 -74.50 1.18 5.75
C GLU A 405 -73.19 1.95 6.05
N GLN A 406 -73.06 3.16 5.51
CA GLN A 406 -71.91 4.06 5.65
C GLN A 406 -72.10 5.04 6.82
N TRP A 407 -72.32 4.49 8.02
CA TRP A 407 -72.69 5.21 9.25
C TRP A 407 -71.81 6.44 9.54
N ALA A 408 -70.49 6.30 9.48
CA ALA A 408 -69.54 7.38 9.78
C ALA A 408 -69.53 8.53 8.75
N GLN A 409 -69.92 8.26 7.49
CA GLN A 409 -70.16 9.32 6.51
C GLN A 409 -71.56 9.92 6.68
N ALA A 410 -72.55 9.11 7.11
CA ALA A 410 -73.89 9.58 7.37
C ALA A 410 -73.94 10.58 8.55
N VAL A 411 -73.26 10.31 9.68
CA VAL A 411 -73.26 11.19 10.88
C VAL A 411 -73.05 12.69 10.54
N PRO A 412 -71.91 13.14 9.99
CA PRO A 412 -71.67 14.57 9.75
C PRO A 412 -72.56 15.16 8.65
N VAL A 413 -73.10 14.31 7.79
CA VAL A 413 -73.97 14.70 6.68
C VAL A 413 -75.42 14.84 7.17
N LEU A 414 -75.85 14.01 8.12
CA LEU A 414 -77.11 14.11 8.85
C LEU A 414 -77.08 15.21 9.92
N GLU A 415 -75.95 15.45 10.59
CA GLU A 415 -75.74 16.59 11.49
C GLU A 415 -75.82 17.91 10.71
N ARG A 416 -75.21 17.96 9.50
CA ARG A 416 -75.36 19.11 8.59
C ARG A 416 -76.78 19.23 8.04
N ALA A 417 -77.48 18.13 7.78
CA ALA A 417 -78.89 18.18 7.42
C ALA A 417 -79.74 18.74 8.58
N LEU A 418 -79.53 18.27 9.81
CA LEU A 418 -80.21 18.73 11.04
C LEU A 418 -79.91 20.18 11.42
N ALA A 419 -78.79 20.74 10.94
CA ALA A 419 -78.42 22.15 11.05
C ALA A 419 -79.00 23.03 9.91
N LEU A 420 -79.71 22.43 8.96
CA LEU A 420 -80.47 23.08 7.89
C LEU A 420 -81.97 22.80 8.11
N GLU A 421 -82.85 23.37 7.29
CA GLU A 421 -84.30 23.25 7.51
C GLU A 421 -84.82 21.84 7.17
N LEU A 422 -85.32 21.12 8.18
CA LEU A 422 -85.94 19.78 8.10
C LEU A 422 -87.26 19.71 8.89
N THR A 423 -88.15 18.76 8.53
CA THR A 423 -89.44 18.54 9.22
C THR A 423 -89.31 17.75 10.54
N ASP A 424 -90.29 17.82 11.44
CA ASP A 424 -90.23 17.14 12.77
C ASP A 424 -90.18 15.61 12.72
N LYS A 425 -90.67 15.01 11.63
CA LYS A 425 -90.52 13.58 11.39
C LYS A 425 -89.10 13.28 10.93
N GLU A 426 -88.60 13.99 9.91
CA GLU A 426 -87.21 13.88 9.48
C GLU A 426 -86.24 14.19 10.61
N ARG A 427 -86.60 15.07 11.56
CA ARG A 427 -85.83 15.41 12.76
C ARG A 427 -85.75 14.23 13.73
N ARG A 428 -86.87 13.60 14.11
CA ARG A 428 -86.85 12.40 14.98
C ARG A 428 -86.22 11.19 14.29
N ASP A 429 -86.52 10.98 13.02
CA ASP A 429 -85.89 9.92 12.22
C ASP A 429 -84.39 10.20 12.06
N ALA A 430 -83.97 11.46 11.88
CA ALA A 430 -82.57 11.83 11.89
C ALA A 430 -81.95 11.72 13.30
N HIS A 431 -82.62 12.02 14.41
CA HIS A 431 -82.09 11.76 15.75
C HIS A 431 -81.93 10.27 16.05
N ALA A 432 -82.84 9.41 15.58
CA ALA A 432 -82.72 7.95 15.74
C ALA A 432 -81.67 7.35 14.80
N ASN A 433 -81.61 7.77 13.53
CA ASN A 433 -80.56 7.38 12.60
C ASN A 433 -79.21 8.00 12.95
N LEU A 434 -79.18 9.17 13.60
CA LEU A 434 -77.97 9.77 14.16
C LEU A 434 -77.56 9.00 15.40
N ALA A 435 -78.42 8.73 16.38
CA ALA A 435 -78.09 7.90 17.54
C ALA A 435 -77.59 6.51 17.14
N LEU A 436 -78.22 5.89 16.12
CA LEU A 436 -77.75 4.63 15.54
C LEU A 436 -76.42 4.80 14.81
N ALA A 437 -76.26 5.81 13.95
CA ALA A 437 -75.01 6.04 13.23
C ALA A 437 -73.87 6.49 14.16
N LEU A 438 -74.17 7.14 15.28
CA LEU A 438 -73.28 7.51 16.38
C LEU A 438 -72.88 6.27 17.19
N GLU A 439 -73.83 5.37 17.53
CA GLU A 439 -73.53 4.07 18.14
C GLU A 439 -72.63 3.25 17.21
N LYS A 440 -73.00 3.12 15.93
CA LYS A 440 -72.22 2.39 14.92
C LYS A 440 -70.92 3.11 14.51
N SER A 441 -70.76 4.39 14.85
CA SER A 441 -69.49 5.13 14.74
C SER A 441 -68.77 5.33 16.07
N GLY A 442 -69.18 4.64 17.15
CA GLY A 442 -68.51 4.67 18.46
C GLY A 442 -68.61 5.96 19.28
N ARG A 443 -69.45 6.92 18.88
CA ARG A 443 -69.73 8.17 19.65
C ARG A 443 -70.75 7.87 20.76
N TYR A 444 -70.39 6.99 21.68
CA TYR A 444 -71.34 6.38 22.62
C TYR A 444 -71.98 7.35 23.62
N ARG A 445 -71.27 8.40 24.07
CA ARG A 445 -71.85 9.42 24.97
C ARG A 445 -72.88 10.27 24.24
N ASP A 446 -72.57 10.67 23.02
CA ASP A 446 -73.49 11.43 22.17
C ASP A 446 -74.70 10.56 21.80
N ALA A 447 -74.49 9.29 21.44
CA ALA A 447 -75.58 8.33 21.23
C ALA A 447 -76.45 8.14 22.49
N ALA A 448 -75.86 8.05 23.68
CA ALA A 448 -76.58 7.98 24.95
C ALA A 448 -77.39 9.26 25.27
N ALA A 449 -76.92 10.44 24.82
CA ALA A 449 -77.59 11.72 24.98
C ALA A 449 -78.68 11.96 23.91
N GLU A 450 -78.44 11.55 22.66
CA GLU A 450 -79.46 11.56 21.59
C GLU A 450 -80.57 10.53 21.87
N LEU A 451 -80.26 9.40 22.51
CA LEU A 451 -81.26 8.49 23.06
C LEU A 451 -82.03 9.11 24.24
N GLU A 452 -81.37 9.86 25.14
CA GLU A 452 -82.07 10.57 26.24
C GLU A 452 -83.08 11.60 25.67
N LYS A 453 -82.74 12.31 24.59
CA LYS A 453 -83.65 13.21 23.86
C LYS A 453 -84.84 12.49 23.19
N GLY A 454 -84.83 11.16 23.14
CA GLY A 454 -85.90 10.31 22.63
C GLY A 454 -86.53 9.36 23.66
N LEU A 455 -86.22 9.48 24.96
CA LEU A 455 -86.74 8.58 26.01
C LEU A 455 -88.23 8.84 26.35
N PRO A 456 -89.04 7.78 26.58
CA PRO A 456 -90.39 7.90 27.13
C PRO A 456 -90.42 8.04 28.67
N GLU A 457 -91.47 8.67 29.19
CA GLU A 457 -91.71 8.87 30.63
C GLU A 457 -92.51 7.72 31.27
N GLY A 458 -92.28 7.44 32.56
CA GLY A 458 -93.07 6.48 33.34
C GLY A 458 -92.33 5.20 33.79
N GLY A 459 -93.09 4.19 34.23
CA GLY A 459 -92.60 2.89 34.72
C GLY A 459 -92.60 1.76 33.68
N ASP A 460 -92.39 2.11 32.42
CA ASP A 460 -92.44 1.20 31.27
C ASP A 460 -91.28 0.16 31.30
N PRO A 461 -91.51 -1.15 31.07
CA PRO A 461 -90.44 -2.13 30.87
C PRO A 461 -89.40 -1.74 29.79
N HIS A 462 -89.80 -1.07 28.70
CA HIS A 462 -88.86 -0.55 27.69
C HIS A 462 -87.95 0.55 28.26
N ARG A 463 -88.31 1.19 29.38
CA ARG A 463 -87.42 2.12 30.08
C ARG A 463 -86.26 1.39 30.75
N ALA A 464 -86.49 0.19 31.31
CA ALA A 464 -85.39 -0.61 31.85
C ALA A 464 -84.45 -1.08 30.73
N GLU A 465 -85.00 -1.51 29.59
CA GLU A 465 -84.24 -1.88 28.40
C GLU A 465 -83.42 -0.71 27.84
N LEU A 466 -84.04 0.47 27.66
CA LEU A 466 -83.33 1.67 27.20
C LEU A 466 -82.33 2.19 28.24
N LEU A 467 -82.59 2.05 29.55
CA LEU A 467 -81.62 2.37 30.60
C LEU A 467 -80.44 1.39 30.62
N ILE A 468 -80.64 0.10 30.33
CA ILE A 468 -79.55 -0.88 30.20
C ILE A 468 -78.75 -0.62 28.91
N ARG A 469 -79.42 -0.33 27.78
CA ARG A 469 -78.73 0.07 26.54
C ARG A 469 -77.95 1.37 26.72
N GLN A 470 -78.54 2.35 27.41
CA GLN A 470 -77.88 3.60 27.75
C GLN A 470 -76.73 3.40 28.73
N ALA A 471 -76.89 2.57 29.76
CA ALA A 471 -75.82 2.20 30.68
C ALA A 471 -74.65 1.54 29.94
N ARG A 472 -74.94 0.61 29.03
CA ARG A 472 -73.94 -0.01 28.15
C ARG A 472 -73.24 1.02 27.28
N LEU A 473 -73.97 1.99 26.71
CA LEU A 473 -73.38 3.12 25.96
C LEU A 473 -72.54 4.05 26.86
N LEU A 474 -72.92 4.28 28.12
CA LEU A 474 -72.15 5.06 29.09
C LEU A 474 -70.90 4.30 29.56
N THR A 475 -70.99 2.99 29.77
CA THR A 475 -69.83 2.10 29.97
C THR A 475 -68.92 2.18 28.76
N LEU A 476 -69.43 2.07 27.54
CA LEU A 476 -68.65 2.22 26.30
C LEU A 476 -68.05 3.63 26.14
N ALA A 477 -68.74 4.68 26.60
CA ALA A 477 -68.25 6.05 26.68
C ALA A 477 -67.18 6.27 27.77
N GLY A 478 -67.04 5.35 28.74
CA GLY A 478 -66.10 5.45 29.85
C GLY A 478 -66.59 6.31 31.03
N THR A 479 -67.85 6.73 31.03
CA THR A 479 -68.49 7.40 32.18
C THR A 479 -69.03 6.36 33.14
N THR A 480 -68.13 5.63 33.79
CA THR A 480 -68.49 4.46 34.60
C THR A 480 -69.46 4.79 35.73
N ASP A 481 -69.28 5.91 36.45
CA ASP A 481 -70.17 6.28 37.56
C ASP A 481 -71.61 6.56 37.08
N GLU A 482 -71.77 7.21 35.92
CA GLU A 482 -73.08 7.39 35.29
C GLU A 482 -73.68 6.04 34.88
N ALA A 483 -72.87 5.13 34.33
CA ALA A 483 -73.31 3.80 33.91
C ALA A 483 -73.75 2.94 35.11
N LEU A 484 -72.95 2.91 36.19
CA LEU A 484 -73.29 2.26 37.45
C LEU A 484 -74.59 2.83 38.03
N SER A 485 -74.78 4.15 38.00
CA SER A 485 -76.03 4.80 38.41
C SER A 485 -77.22 4.41 37.53
N ARG A 486 -77.07 4.33 36.21
CA ARG A 486 -78.15 3.83 35.31
C ARG A 486 -78.45 2.34 35.58
N LEU A 487 -77.44 1.51 35.88
CA LEU A 487 -77.62 0.09 36.23
C LEU A 487 -78.27 -0.09 37.60
N GLU A 488 -77.95 0.74 38.58
CA GLU A 488 -78.62 0.75 39.89
C GLU A 488 -80.08 1.21 39.78
N ARG A 489 -80.36 2.20 38.92
CA ARG A 489 -81.74 2.58 38.55
C ARG A 489 -82.48 1.46 37.80
N ALA A 490 -81.79 0.70 36.95
CA ALA A 490 -82.37 -0.47 36.29
C ALA A 490 -82.69 -1.58 37.32
N LEU A 491 -81.73 -1.97 38.17
CA LEU A 491 -81.92 -2.93 39.25
C LEU A 491 -83.00 -2.53 40.27
N ALA A 492 -83.19 -1.22 40.48
CA ALA A 492 -84.26 -0.68 41.33
C ALA A 492 -85.62 -0.54 40.61
N THR A 493 -85.74 -0.92 39.33
CA THR A 493 -87.02 -0.86 38.61
C THR A 493 -87.99 -1.92 39.14
N PRO A 494 -89.17 -1.55 39.67
CA PRO A 494 -90.10 -2.51 40.25
C PRO A 494 -90.54 -3.57 39.23
N GLY A 495 -90.41 -4.84 39.59
CA GLY A 495 -90.80 -5.96 38.72
C GLY A 495 -89.79 -6.32 37.63
N ILE A 496 -88.53 -5.85 37.71
CA ILE A 496 -87.45 -6.29 36.82
C ILE A 496 -87.32 -7.84 36.78
N SER A 497 -87.18 -8.41 35.58
CA SER A 497 -87.07 -9.85 35.39
C SER A 497 -85.71 -10.39 35.87
N ALA A 498 -85.66 -11.68 36.23
CA ALA A 498 -84.41 -12.33 36.62
C ALA A 498 -83.32 -12.27 35.52
N GLU A 499 -83.75 -12.28 34.25
CA GLU A 499 -82.87 -12.12 33.08
C GLU A 499 -82.24 -10.72 33.02
N LEU A 500 -83.04 -9.67 33.20
CA LEU A 500 -82.55 -8.28 33.24
C LEU A 500 -81.70 -8.01 34.49
N THR A 501 -81.97 -8.68 35.61
CA THR A 501 -81.12 -8.63 36.83
C THR A 501 -79.75 -9.27 36.58
N LEU A 502 -79.70 -10.44 35.95
CA LEU A 502 -78.42 -11.07 35.55
C LEU A 502 -77.66 -10.21 34.54
N GLN A 503 -78.37 -9.65 33.54
CA GLN A 503 -77.79 -8.73 32.57
C GLN A 503 -77.23 -7.47 33.24
N ALA A 504 -77.93 -6.91 34.23
CA ALA A 504 -77.47 -5.75 34.96
C ALA A 504 -76.22 -6.03 35.82
N HIS A 505 -76.11 -7.19 36.50
CA HIS A 505 -74.86 -7.57 37.18
C HIS A 505 -73.70 -7.81 36.21
N ARG A 506 -73.94 -8.38 35.03
CA ARG A 506 -72.92 -8.53 33.97
C ARG A 506 -72.41 -7.19 33.44
N GLU A 507 -73.32 -6.27 33.12
CA GLU A 507 -72.98 -4.91 32.68
C GLU A 507 -72.33 -4.10 33.83
N LYS A 508 -72.69 -4.37 35.10
CA LYS A 508 -72.05 -3.77 36.30
C LYS A 508 -70.62 -4.28 36.48
N SER A 509 -70.37 -5.57 36.32
CA SER A 509 -69.02 -6.14 36.30
C SER A 509 -68.19 -5.56 35.14
N ALA A 510 -68.75 -5.44 33.93
CA ALA A 510 -68.08 -4.82 32.78
C ALA A 510 -67.76 -3.32 33.01
N ALA A 511 -68.64 -2.58 33.69
CA ALA A 511 -68.40 -1.21 34.09
C ALA A 511 -67.24 -1.10 35.10
N LEU A 512 -67.22 -1.94 36.13
CA LEU A 512 -66.14 -1.99 37.14
C LEU A 512 -64.79 -2.44 36.55
N GLU A 513 -64.81 -3.41 35.64
CA GLU A 513 -63.63 -3.87 34.87
C GLU A 513 -63.02 -2.69 34.10
N LYS A 514 -63.86 -1.88 33.43
CA LYS A 514 -63.41 -0.70 32.72
C LYS A 514 -62.91 0.44 33.62
N ALA A 515 -63.38 0.53 34.86
CA ALA A 515 -62.82 1.44 35.87
C ALA A 515 -61.49 0.95 36.49
N GLY A 516 -60.93 -0.18 36.05
CA GLY A 516 -59.71 -0.75 36.60
C GLY A 516 -59.88 -1.35 37.99
N GLN A 517 -61.11 -1.50 38.48
CA GLN A 517 -61.41 -2.07 39.79
C GLN A 517 -61.51 -3.61 39.69
N SER A 518 -60.45 -4.26 39.20
CA SER A 518 -60.45 -5.68 38.82
C SER A 518 -60.97 -6.62 39.92
N ALA A 519 -60.62 -6.35 41.19
CA ALA A 519 -61.11 -7.13 42.33
C ALA A 519 -62.62 -6.96 42.59
N ALA A 520 -63.17 -5.75 42.42
CA ALA A 520 -64.61 -5.51 42.57
C ALA A 520 -65.40 -6.05 41.36
N ALA A 521 -64.83 -5.93 40.15
CA ALA A 521 -65.39 -6.50 38.93
C ALA A 521 -65.47 -8.03 39.00
N ALA A 522 -64.44 -8.68 39.56
CA ALA A 522 -64.42 -10.11 39.83
C ALA A 522 -65.54 -10.52 40.81
N ALA A 523 -65.73 -9.75 41.90
CA ALA A 523 -66.77 -10.03 42.90
C ALA A 523 -68.20 -9.89 42.34
N GLU A 524 -68.47 -8.87 41.50
CA GLU A 524 -69.79 -8.77 40.82
C GLU A 524 -69.99 -9.87 39.77
N LEU A 525 -68.91 -10.31 39.09
CA LEU A 525 -69.00 -11.43 38.15
C LEU A 525 -69.25 -12.77 38.88
N GLU A 526 -68.64 -12.96 40.06
CA GLU A 526 -68.87 -14.14 40.91
C GLU A 526 -70.32 -14.17 41.47
N LYS A 527 -70.97 -13.03 41.69
CA LYS A 527 -72.42 -12.95 41.99
C LYS A 527 -73.29 -13.37 40.81
N ALA A 528 -72.94 -12.95 39.59
CA ALA A 528 -73.64 -13.37 38.38
C ALA A 528 -73.45 -14.88 38.09
N LEU A 529 -72.31 -15.46 38.51
CA LEU A 529 -72.00 -16.89 38.30
C LEU A 529 -72.51 -17.81 39.41
N SER A 530 -72.60 -17.35 40.67
CA SER A 530 -73.07 -18.17 41.79
C SER A 530 -74.56 -18.51 41.76
N SER A 531 -75.33 -17.82 40.90
CA SER A 531 -76.78 -17.97 40.72
C SER A 531 -77.17 -18.60 39.37
N GLY A 532 -76.20 -18.99 38.54
CA GLY A 532 -76.41 -19.55 37.20
C GLY A 532 -75.56 -20.80 36.91
N PRO A 533 -75.75 -21.44 35.75
CA PRO A 533 -74.88 -22.53 35.31
C PRO A 533 -73.45 -22.02 35.05
N ALA A 534 -72.45 -22.85 35.37
CA ALA A 534 -71.04 -22.50 35.22
C ALA A 534 -70.64 -22.35 33.73
N ASP A 535 -70.64 -21.12 33.23
CA ASP A 535 -70.16 -20.76 31.89
C ASP A 535 -68.62 -20.67 31.86
N PRO A 536 -67.91 -21.55 31.12
CA PRO A 536 -66.45 -21.54 31.10
C PRO A 536 -65.87 -20.25 30.50
N ALA A 537 -66.61 -19.51 29.66
CA ALA A 537 -66.14 -18.24 29.11
C ALA A 537 -66.07 -17.13 30.17
N GLU A 538 -67.09 -17.05 31.01
CA GLU A 538 -67.13 -16.10 32.13
C GLU A 538 -66.16 -16.54 33.26
N MET A 539 -65.91 -17.84 33.44
CA MET A 539 -64.83 -18.32 34.34
C MET A 539 -63.43 -17.91 33.86
N ILE A 540 -63.15 -17.95 32.56
CA ILE A 540 -61.87 -17.44 31.99
C ILE A 540 -61.78 -15.92 32.17
N ARG A 541 -62.87 -15.18 32.01
CA ARG A 541 -62.93 -13.74 32.28
C ARG A 541 -62.66 -13.44 33.76
N LEU A 542 -63.26 -14.19 34.68
CA LEU A 542 -62.99 -14.10 36.12
C LEU A 542 -61.51 -14.36 36.43
N ALA A 543 -60.90 -15.39 35.84
CA ALA A 543 -59.47 -15.66 36.02
C ALA A 543 -58.58 -14.49 35.57
N ARG A 544 -58.94 -13.82 34.46
CA ARG A 544 -58.22 -12.62 34.00
C ARG A 544 -58.38 -11.42 34.96
N LEU A 545 -59.57 -11.23 35.51
CA LEU A 545 -59.81 -10.19 36.53
C LEU A 545 -59.05 -10.46 37.83
N LEU A 546 -58.90 -11.73 38.21
CA LEU A 546 -58.10 -12.15 39.36
C LEU A 546 -56.59 -11.94 39.14
N GLU A 547 -56.08 -12.19 37.93
CA GLU A 547 -54.69 -11.88 37.54
C GLU A 547 -54.43 -10.37 37.59
N ALA A 548 -55.30 -9.56 36.98
CA ALA A 548 -55.20 -8.12 37.00
C ALA A 548 -55.38 -7.52 38.42
N GLY A 549 -56.02 -8.24 39.33
CA GLY A 549 -56.11 -7.94 40.77
C GLY A 549 -54.92 -8.44 41.61
N GLY A 550 -53.90 -9.05 40.99
CA GLY A 550 -52.69 -9.57 41.66
C GLY A 550 -52.85 -10.94 42.33
N ASN A 551 -54.00 -11.60 42.20
CA ASN A 551 -54.25 -12.92 42.80
C ASN A 551 -53.93 -14.05 41.81
N HIS A 552 -52.64 -14.18 41.47
CA HIS A 552 -52.14 -15.14 40.48
C HIS A 552 -52.47 -16.60 40.89
N ALA A 553 -52.40 -16.93 42.18
CA ALA A 553 -52.71 -18.26 42.68
C ALA A 553 -54.18 -18.67 42.44
N GLU A 554 -55.14 -17.77 42.74
CA GLU A 554 -56.55 -18.07 42.46
C GLU A 554 -56.85 -18.07 40.96
N SER A 555 -56.24 -17.17 40.19
CA SER A 555 -56.36 -17.16 38.73
C SER A 555 -55.95 -18.50 38.12
N LEU A 556 -54.77 -19.03 38.48
CA LEU A 556 -54.30 -20.35 38.06
C LEU A 556 -55.26 -21.47 38.47
N ARG A 557 -55.78 -21.46 39.71
CA ARG A 557 -56.78 -22.45 40.18
C ARG A 557 -58.06 -22.43 39.33
N ARG A 558 -58.57 -21.25 38.95
CA ARG A 558 -59.78 -21.14 38.10
C ARG A 558 -59.51 -21.57 36.65
N LEU A 559 -58.31 -21.30 36.11
CA LEU A 559 -57.89 -21.81 34.79
C LEU A 559 -57.76 -23.34 34.78
N ASP A 560 -57.23 -23.94 35.84
CA ASP A 560 -57.15 -25.40 35.98
C ASP A 560 -58.53 -26.05 36.09
N GLN A 561 -59.47 -25.43 36.83
CA GLN A 561 -60.88 -25.87 36.86
C GLN A 561 -61.51 -25.86 35.46
N VAL A 562 -61.29 -24.81 34.67
CA VAL A 562 -61.78 -24.72 33.29
C VAL A 562 -61.16 -25.80 32.40
N LEU A 563 -59.83 -25.98 32.45
CA LEU A 563 -59.12 -26.95 31.62
C LEU A 563 -59.49 -28.41 31.95
N ALA A 564 -59.91 -28.70 33.19
CA ALA A 564 -60.40 -30.00 33.63
C ALA A 564 -61.82 -30.36 33.12
N LEU A 565 -62.56 -29.43 32.50
CA LEU A 565 -63.91 -29.70 31.99
C LEU A 565 -63.88 -30.65 30.78
N ALA A 566 -64.59 -31.79 30.90
CA ALA A 566 -64.62 -32.85 29.90
C ALA A 566 -65.14 -32.38 28.51
N ALA A 567 -66.05 -31.41 28.48
CA ALA A 567 -66.69 -30.89 27.28
C ALA A 567 -66.35 -29.40 26.99
N LEU A 568 -65.10 -28.99 27.22
CA LEU A 568 -64.64 -27.64 26.93
C LEU A 568 -64.51 -27.36 25.42
N ALA A 569 -65.12 -26.27 24.94
CA ALA A 569 -65.02 -25.84 23.54
C ALA A 569 -63.55 -25.52 23.14
N PRO A 570 -63.10 -25.88 21.92
CA PRO A 570 -61.70 -25.65 21.50
C PRO A 570 -61.23 -24.20 21.49
N SER A 571 -62.13 -23.21 21.36
CA SER A 571 -61.80 -21.79 21.57
C SER A 571 -61.45 -21.50 23.03
N LEU A 572 -62.33 -21.89 23.96
CA LEU A 572 -62.16 -21.62 25.39
C LEU A 572 -60.96 -22.38 25.99
N ARG A 573 -60.64 -23.58 25.47
CA ARG A 573 -59.40 -24.30 25.83
C ARG A 573 -58.15 -23.49 25.44
N ARG A 574 -58.13 -22.89 24.25
CA ARG A 574 -57.02 -22.04 23.77
C ARG A 574 -56.88 -20.78 24.62
N ASP A 575 -57.98 -20.11 24.92
CA ASP A 575 -57.98 -18.92 25.77
C ASP A 575 -57.44 -19.23 27.17
N ALA A 576 -57.86 -20.33 27.79
CA ALA A 576 -57.38 -20.76 29.10
C ALA A 576 -55.87 -21.10 29.10
N LEU A 577 -55.38 -21.87 28.11
CA LEU A 577 -53.95 -22.18 27.95
C LEU A 577 -53.10 -20.91 27.77
N ARG A 578 -53.57 -19.98 26.94
CA ARG A 578 -52.90 -18.69 26.68
C ARG A 578 -52.76 -17.86 27.95
N GLN A 579 -53.84 -17.70 28.73
CA GLN A 579 -53.79 -16.94 29.99
C GLN A 579 -52.86 -17.62 31.01
N LYS A 580 -52.92 -18.95 31.13
CA LYS A 580 -52.03 -19.71 32.04
C LYS A 580 -50.55 -19.55 31.67
N GLY A 581 -50.21 -19.61 30.39
CA GLY A 581 -48.84 -19.44 29.91
C GLY A 581 -48.25 -18.05 30.22
N VAL A 582 -49.04 -16.98 30.04
CA VAL A 582 -48.62 -15.59 30.33
C VAL A 582 -48.32 -15.39 31.83
N ILE A 583 -49.13 -15.98 32.72
CA ILE A 583 -48.89 -15.90 34.17
C ILE A 583 -47.56 -16.59 34.53
N LEU A 584 -47.30 -17.78 33.99
CA LEU A 584 -46.06 -18.54 34.25
C LEU A 584 -44.80 -17.84 33.72
N GLU A 585 -44.88 -17.16 32.57
CA GLU A 585 -43.79 -16.32 32.07
C GLU A 585 -43.47 -15.17 33.04
N ARG A 586 -44.51 -14.49 33.55
CA ARG A 586 -44.38 -13.36 34.48
C ARG A 586 -43.75 -13.75 35.82
N GLU A 587 -44.04 -14.96 36.31
CA GLU A 587 -43.42 -15.56 37.50
C GLU A 587 -41.99 -16.10 37.25
N ARG A 588 -41.45 -15.98 36.03
CA ARG A 588 -40.11 -16.48 35.60
C ARG A 588 -39.99 -18.01 35.55
N HIS A 589 -41.04 -18.71 35.14
CA HIS A 589 -41.05 -20.14 34.85
C HIS A 589 -41.09 -20.43 33.33
N PRO A 590 -40.04 -20.09 32.55
CA PRO A 590 -40.11 -20.08 31.07
C PRO A 590 -40.36 -21.46 30.46
N LEU A 591 -39.86 -22.54 31.08
CA LEU A 591 -40.07 -23.90 30.58
C LEU A 591 -41.53 -24.38 30.78
N GLU A 592 -42.16 -24.03 31.90
CA GLU A 592 -43.56 -24.37 32.17
C GLU A 592 -44.52 -23.53 31.32
N ALA A 593 -44.19 -22.25 31.11
CA ALA A 593 -44.87 -21.38 30.16
C ALA A 593 -44.78 -21.94 28.72
N ALA A 594 -43.58 -22.34 28.27
CA ALA A 594 -43.37 -22.97 26.97
C ALA A 594 -44.22 -24.23 26.79
N GLN A 595 -44.40 -25.05 27.83
CA GLN A 595 -45.29 -26.23 27.77
C GLN A 595 -46.76 -25.85 27.55
N GLN A 596 -47.28 -24.77 28.16
CA GLN A 596 -48.65 -24.32 27.91
C GLN A 596 -48.80 -23.78 26.48
N PHE A 597 -47.80 -23.04 25.99
CA PHE A 597 -47.78 -22.52 24.62
C PHE A 597 -47.60 -23.62 23.56
N GLU A 598 -46.89 -24.70 23.85
CA GLU A 598 -46.80 -25.88 22.96
C GLU A 598 -48.17 -26.60 22.88
N GLN A 599 -48.90 -26.76 24.01
CA GLN A 599 -50.29 -27.27 23.99
C GLN A 599 -51.25 -26.34 23.23
N LEU A 600 -51.06 -25.02 23.35
CA LEU A 600 -51.82 -24.01 22.61
C LEU A 600 -51.64 -24.18 21.10
N VAL A 601 -50.39 -24.35 20.63
CA VAL A 601 -50.07 -24.66 19.22
C VAL A 601 -50.69 -25.99 18.79
N GLN A 602 -50.56 -27.06 19.59
CA GLN A 602 -51.15 -28.38 19.30
C GLN A 602 -52.68 -28.33 19.18
N SER A 603 -53.35 -27.43 19.91
CA SER A 603 -54.80 -27.21 19.82
C SER A 603 -55.25 -26.35 18.61
N GLY A 604 -54.34 -26.00 17.71
CA GLY A 604 -54.62 -25.27 16.46
C GLY A 604 -54.46 -23.75 16.56
N ASP A 605 -53.79 -23.22 17.59
CA ASP A 605 -53.35 -21.81 17.65
C ASP A 605 -51.88 -21.71 17.25
N ASP A 606 -51.59 -22.03 15.99
CA ASP A 606 -50.24 -21.98 15.42
C ASP A 606 -49.87 -20.57 14.90
N THR A 607 -50.50 -19.51 15.43
CA THR A 607 -50.32 -18.15 14.93
C THR A 607 -48.88 -17.66 15.12
N ALA A 608 -48.44 -16.73 14.27
CA ALA A 608 -47.07 -16.23 14.26
C ALA A 608 -46.64 -15.62 15.60
N ALA A 609 -47.55 -14.91 16.29
CA ALA A 609 -47.32 -14.39 17.62
C ALA A 609 -47.16 -15.52 18.65
N THR A 610 -48.06 -16.52 18.67
CA THR A 610 -47.98 -17.68 19.57
C THR A 610 -46.65 -18.45 19.38
N LEU A 611 -46.25 -18.68 18.11
CA LEU A 611 -44.98 -19.34 17.78
C LEU A 611 -43.74 -18.51 18.15
N LEU A 612 -43.80 -17.17 18.02
CA LEU A 612 -42.72 -16.28 18.42
C LEU A 612 -42.54 -16.27 19.94
N THR A 613 -43.63 -16.15 20.71
CA THR A 613 -43.58 -16.25 22.18
C THR A 613 -43.01 -17.61 22.61
N LEU A 614 -43.48 -18.71 22.02
CA LEU A 614 -42.96 -20.06 22.30
C LEU A 614 -41.47 -20.19 21.98
N ALA A 615 -40.99 -19.63 20.86
CA ALA A 615 -39.57 -19.65 20.50
C ALA A 615 -38.71 -18.84 21.49
N ASN A 616 -39.16 -17.64 21.86
CA ASN A 616 -38.48 -16.79 22.85
C ASN A 616 -38.42 -17.46 24.23
N LEU A 617 -39.48 -18.13 24.67
CA LEU A 617 -39.50 -18.91 25.92
C LEU A 617 -38.50 -20.07 25.89
N TYR A 618 -38.28 -20.71 24.73
CA TYR A 618 -37.27 -21.75 24.57
C TYR A 618 -35.83 -21.21 24.56
N ASP A 619 -35.54 -20.07 23.93
CA ASP A 619 -34.21 -19.43 24.03
C ASP A 619 -33.94 -18.95 25.47
N ALA A 620 -34.92 -18.32 26.13
CA ALA A 620 -34.83 -17.94 27.54
C ALA A 620 -34.62 -19.14 28.49
N ALA A 621 -35.08 -20.32 28.11
CA ALA A 621 -34.82 -21.59 28.81
C ALA A 621 -33.49 -22.27 28.40
N GLY A 622 -32.68 -21.65 27.53
CA GLY A 622 -31.40 -22.19 27.06
C GLY A 622 -31.52 -23.37 26.10
N ARG A 623 -32.57 -23.42 25.27
CA ARG A 623 -32.90 -24.54 24.36
C ARG A 623 -33.00 -24.07 22.89
N PRO A 624 -31.90 -23.61 22.27
CA PRO A 624 -31.92 -23.09 20.90
C PRO A 624 -32.38 -24.13 19.88
N GLU A 625 -32.16 -25.42 20.11
CA GLU A 625 -32.62 -26.51 19.23
C GLU A 625 -34.16 -26.60 19.18
N ALA A 626 -34.84 -26.19 20.26
CA ALA A 626 -36.30 -26.10 20.30
C ALA A 626 -36.81 -24.77 19.73
N ALA A 627 -36.10 -23.66 19.94
CA ALA A 627 -36.45 -22.32 19.50
C ALA A 627 -36.34 -22.12 17.97
N ILE A 628 -35.19 -22.51 17.38
CA ILE A 628 -34.89 -22.39 15.94
C ILE A 628 -36.03 -22.85 15.01
N PRO A 629 -36.60 -24.07 15.15
CA PRO A 629 -37.69 -24.50 14.27
C PRO A 629 -38.97 -23.68 14.45
N ARG A 630 -39.26 -23.11 15.63
CA ARG A 630 -40.41 -22.21 15.81
C ARG A 630 -40.16 -20.84 15.16
N PHE A 631 -38.95 -20.25 15.30
CA PHE A 631 -38.60 -19.03 14.55
C PHE A 631 -38.71 -19.23 13.03
N GLN A 632 -38.27 -20.37 12.50
CA GLN A 632 -38.44 -20.71 11.09
C GLN A 632 -39.92 -20.77 10.65
N GLN A 633 -40.81 -21.33 11.49
CA GLN A 633 -42.25 -21.35 11.23
C GLN A 633 -42.87 -19.94 11.24
N VAL A 634 -42.41 -19.03 12.10
CA VAL A 634 -42.82 -17.60 12.07
C VAL A 634 -42.43 -16.95 10.75
N LEU A 635 -41.19 -17.18 10.29
CA LEU A 635 -40.68 -16.61 9.03
C LEU A 635 -41.41 -17.16 7.79
N ALA A 636 -41.78 -18.43 7.79
CA ALA A 636 -42.51 -19.06 6.68
C ALA A 636 -43.95 -18.52 6.53
N ARG A 637 -44.56 -18.00 7.61
CA ARG A 637 -45.92 -17.45 7.58
C ARG A 637 -45.95 -16.07 6.94
N LYS A 638 -46.25 -16.03 5.63
CA LYS A 638 -46.44 -14.78 4.86
C LYS A 638 -47.45 -13.79 5.48
N ALA A 639 -48.43 -14.29 6.23
CA ALA A 639 -49.46 -13.51 6.92
C ALA A 639 -49.02 -12.93 8.29
N ALA A 640 -47.85 -13.30 8.81
CA ALA A 640 -47.32 -12.76 10.07
C ALA A 640 -47.00 -11.26 9.96
N ALA A 641 -46.99 -10.52 11.07
CA ALA A 641 -46.57 -9.11 11.04
C ALA A 641 -45.10 -8.99 10.58
N ALA A 642 -44.74 -7.84 10.01
CA ALA A 642 -43.34 -7.58 9.63
C ALA A 642 -42.44 -7.51 10.87
N ALA A 643 -42.93 -6.93 11.97
CA ALA A 643 -42.26 -6.88 13.27
C ALA A 643 -42.00 -8.30 13.82
N ASP A 644 -43.02 -9.15 13.91
CA ASP A 644 -42.86 -10.53 14.43
C ASP A 644 -41.82 -11.33 13.63
N ARG A 645 -41.89 -11.24 12.28
CA ARG A 645 -40.92 -11.89 11.40
C ARG A 645 -39.51 -11.31 11.54
N CYS A 646 -39.39 -10.02 11.78
CA CYS A 646 -38.13 -9.34 12.00
C CYS A 646 -37.48 -9.76 13.33
N SER A 647 -38.23 -9.76 14.44
CA SER A 647 -37.76 -10.26 15.74
C SER A 647 -37.39 -11.75 15.66
N ALA A 648 -38.20 -12.58 14.98
CA ALA A 648 -37.88 -13.98 14.73
C ALA A 648 -36.59 -14.15 13.91
N ALA A 649 -36.36 -13.31 12.90
CA ALA A 649 -35.14 -13.34 12.10
C ALA A 649 -33.89 -12.95 12.91
N GLU A 650 -33.99 -11.96 13.79
CA GLU A 650 -32.89 -11.53 14.67
C GLU A 650 -32.52 -12.59 15.70
N ALA A 651 -33.51 -13.14 16.41
CA ALA A 651 -33.28 -14.19 17.41
C ALA A 651 -32.74 -15.47 16.75
N LEU A 652 -33.32 -15.88 15.60
CA LEU A 652 -32.82 -17.00 14.80
C LEU A 652 -31.36 -16.80 14.37
N ALA A 653 -30.96 -15.59 13.97
CA ALA A 653 -29.59 -15.31 13.59
C ALA A 653 -28.62 -15.42 14.80
N GLN A 654 -29.05 -14.94 15.97
CA GLN A 654 -28.27 -15.04 17.20
C GLN A 654 -28.11 -16.50 17.63
N ASP A 655 -29.17 -17.31 17.62
CA ASP A 655 -29.10 -18.74 17.97
C ASP A 655 -28.23 -19.54 17.01
N ARG A 656 -28.36 -19.28 15.70
CA ARG A 656 -27.49 -19.89 14.70
C ARG A 656 -26.03 -19.48 14.87
N LEU A 657 -25.76 -18.23 15.23
CA LEU A 657 -24.43 -17.75 15.56
C LEU A 657 -23.86 -18.42 16.83
N LYS A 658 -24.67 -18.65 17.88
CA LYS A 658 -24.30 -19.46 19.07
C LYS A 658 -23.90 -20.89 18.66
N LEU A 659 -24.65 -21.50 17.72
CA LEU A 659 -24.38 -22.84 17.18
C LEU A 659 -23.34 -22.87 16.03
N ASN A 660 -22.67 -21.75 15.73
CA ASN A 660 -21.68 -21.60 14.67
C ASN A 660 -22.18 -21.90 13.22
N GLN A 661 -23.49 -21.78 12.99
CA GLN A 661 -24.16 -21.89 11.68
C GLN A 661 -24.16 -20.53 10.97
N THR A 662 -23.02 -20.13 10.40
CA THR A 662 -22.79 -18.73 9.99
C THR A 662 -23.57 -18.28 8.76
N ASP A 663 -23.69 -19.12 7.74
CA ASP A 663 -24.35 -18.75 6.47
C ASP A 663 -25.88 -18.66 6.65
N GLU A 664 -26.42 -19.54 7.49
CA GLU A 664 -27.83 -19.49 7.87
C GLU A 664 -28.15 -18.38 8.87
N ALA A 665 -27.15 -17.90 9.64
CA ALA A 665 -27.26 -16.69 10.46
C ALA A 665 -27.20 -15.42 9.58
N GLU A 666 -26.31 -15.35 8.58
CA GLU A 666 -26.28 -14.23 7.62
C GLU A 666 -27.61 -14.13 6.86
N THR A 667 -28.14 -15.25 6.41
CA THR A 667 -29.44 -15.33 5.72
C THR A 667 -30.58 -14.80 6.59
N ALA A 668 -30.57 -15.12 7.88
CA ALA A 668 -31.56 -14.62 8.84
C ALA A 668 -31.39 -13.11 9.12
N LEU A 669 -30.16 -12.61 9.32
CA LEU A 669 -29.89 -11.17 9.46
C LEU A 669 -30.28 -10.37 8.21
N ALA A 670 -29.97 -10.88 7.02
CA ALA A 670 -30.39 -10.28 5.75
C ALA A 670 -31.92 -10.26 5.60
N ALA A 671 -32.64 -11.24 6.16
CA ALA A 671 -34.10 -11.21 6.23
C ALA A 671 -34.62 -10.15 7.21
N SER A 672 -34.01 -10.01 8.40
CA SER A 672 -34.33 -8.94 9.38
C SER A 672 -34.15 -7.55 8.77
N LEU A 673 -33.00 -7.28 8.14
CA LEU A 673 -32.69 -5.99 7.51
C LEU A 673 -33.72 -5.61 6.43
N ARG A 674 -34.17 -6.56 5.61
CA ARG A 674 -35.23 -6.35 4.61
C ARG A 674 -36.61 -6.07 5.22
N LEU A 675 -36.86 -6.53 6.45
CA LEU A 675 -38.16 -6.39 7.14
C LEU A 675 -38.24 -5.14 8.01
N CYS A 676 -37.12 -4.69 8.59
CA CYS A 676 -37.06 -3.64 9.61
C CYS A 676 -36.06 -2.50 9.34
N GLY A 677 -35.29 -2.56 8.25
CA GLY A 677 -34.25 -1.58 7.95
C GLY A 677 -33.04 -1.64 8.90
N GLU A 678 -32.20 -0.61 8.83
CA GLU A 678 -30.91 -0.57 9.54
C GLU A 678 -31.06 -0.34 11.06
N ASN A 679 -30.18 -0.98 11.84
CA ASN A 679 -30.07 -0.82 13.29
C ASN A 679 -28.67 -1.23 13.75
N ARG A 680 -28.09 -0.47 14.69
CA ARG A 680 -26.75 -0.72 15.25
C ARG A 680 -26.54 -2.18 15.70
N GLN A 681 -27.53 -2.79 16.35
CA GLN A 681 -27.45 -4.18 16.83
C GLN A 681 -27.44 -5.20 15.68
N ARG A 682 -28.16 -4.93 14.59
CA ARG A 682 -28.16 -5.79 13.38
C ARG A 682 -26.80 -5.74 12.69
N HIS A 683 -26.24 -4.55 12.51
CA HIS A 683 -24.89 -4.38 11.98
C HIS A 683 -23.83 -5.07 12.86
N TYR A 684 -23.93 -4.98 14.18
CA TYR A 684 -23.01 -5.67 15.10
C TYR A 684 -23.04 -7.20 14.91
N TYR A 685 -24.24 -7.82 14.89
CA TYR A 685 -24.34 -9.27 14.66
C TYR A 685 -23.96 -9.68 13.23
N LEU A 686 -24.25 -8.86 12.21
CA LEU A 686 -23.80 -9.11 10.84
C LEU A 686 -22.28 -9.02 10.72
N GLY A 687 -21.64 -8.10 11.45
CA GLY A 687 -20.19 -8.03 11.62
C GLY A 687 -19.63 -9.31 12.25
N LEU A 688 -20.23 -9.82 13.34
CA LEU A 688 -19.80 -11.06 13.98
C LEU A 688 -19.92 -12.29 13.06
N VAL A 689 -21.00 -12.36 12.27
CA VAL A 689 -21.19 -13.43 11.27
C VAL A 689 -20.11 -13.36 10.18
N ARG A 690 -19.93 -12.18 9.57
CA ARG A 690 -18.92 -11.96 8.52
C ARG A 690 -17.50 -12.19 9.01
N TYR A 691 -17.19 -11.82 10.26
CA TYR A 691 -15.91 -12.11 10.90
C TYR A 691 -15.64 -13.63 10.98
N LYS A 692 -16.62 -14.42 11.44
CA LYS A 692 -16.50 -15.89 11.46
C LYS A 692 -16.41 -16.51 10.06
N GLN A 693 -17.06 -15.92 9.05
CA GLN A 693 -16.91 -16.29 7.63
C GLN A 693 -15.55 -15.86 7.02
N ARG A 694 -14.66 -15.20 7.79
CA ARG A 694 -13.38 -14.63 7.33
C ARG A 694 -13.50 -13.49 6.31
N ARG A 695 -14.66 -12.82 6.25
CA ARG A 695 -14.92 -11.65 5.39
C ARG A 695 -14.61 -10.37 6.18
N TRP A 696 -13.34 -10.17 6.50
CA TRP A 696 -12.92 -9.22 7.54
C TRP A 696 -13.14 -7.74 7.19
N ASP A 697 -12.90 -7.31 5.93
CA ASP A 697 -13.21 -5.93 5.49
C ASP A 697 -14.73 -5.67 5.56
N GLU A 698 -15.55 -6.62 5.11
CA GLU A 698 -17.01 -6.53 5.19
C GLU A 698 -17.53 -6.62 6.63
N ALA A 699 -16.82 -7.29 7.54
CA ALA A 699 -17.14 -7.32 8.97
C ALA A 699 -16.84 -5.97 9.62
N LEU A 700 -15.67 -5.40 9.31
CA LEU A 700 -15.23 -4.09 9.78
C LEU A 700 -16.18 -2.97 9.35
N GLU A 701 -16.66 -2.99 8.09
CA GLU A 701 -17.69 -2.07 7.62
C GLU A 701 -18.95 -2.13 8.51
N GLN A 702 -19.44 -3.33 8.79
CA GLN A 702 -20.64 -3.51 9.60
C GLN A 702 -20.40 -3.11 11.07
N PHE A 703 -19.24 -3.40 11.66
CA PHE A 703 -18.92 -2.88 12.99
C PHE A 703 -18.80 -1.34 13.02
N THR A 704 -18.33 -0.72 11.94
CA THR A 704 -18.29 0.75 11.79
C THR A 704 -19.70 1.35 11.68
N LEU A 705 -20.64 0.67 11.00
CA LEU A 705 -22.05 1.06 10.97
C LEU A 705 -22.77 0.82 12.31
N ALA A 706 -22.32 -0.18 13.09
CA ALA A 706 -22.84 -0.46 14.42
C ALA A 706 -22.44 0.61 15.45
N ASP A 707 -21.21 1.12 15.38
CA ASP A 707 -20.69 2.17 16.26
C ASP A 707 -19.89 3.24 15.48
N PRO A 708 -20.57 4.15 14.75
CA PRO A 708 -19.91 5.18 13.95
C PRO A 708 -19.11 6.21 14.77
N GLU A 709 -19.36 6.27 16.09
CA GLU A 709 -18.70 7.22 17.00
C GLU A 709 -17.53 6.59 17.79
N ALA A 710 -17.25 5.29 17.58
CA ALA A 710 -16.16 4.57 18.22
C ALA A 710 -16.20 4.65 19.77
N LYS A 711 -17.37 4.44 20.36
CA LYS A 711 -17.62 4.54 21.81
C LYS A 711 -17.78 3.19 22.51
N GLU A 712 -18.29 2.17 21.84
CA GLU A 712 -18.70 0.88 22.42
C GLU A 712 -17.49 -0.08 22.55
N PRO A 713 -17.02 -0.40 23.77
CA PRO A 713 -15.78 -1.17 23.95
C PRO A 713 -15.82 -2.58 23.36
N ALA A 714 -17.00 -3.20 23.32
CA ALA A 714 -17.19 -4.51 22.71
C ALA A 714 -17.06 -4.45 21.18
N THR A 715 -17.63 -3.43 20.54
CA THR A 715 -17.51 -3.19 19.09
C THR A 715 -16.08 -2.85 18.71
N LEU A 716 -15.42 -1.97 19.47
CA LEU A 716 -14.01 -1.61 19.26
C LEU A 716 -13.07 -2.81 19.35
N LEU A 717 -13.33 -3.76 20.26
CA LEU A 717 -12.60 -5.03 20.32
C LEU A 717 -12.81 -5.87 19.04
N GLN A 718 -14.04 -5.96 18.52
CA GLN A 718 -14.29 -6.68 17.26
C GLN A 718 -13.65 -5.98 16.05
N MET A 719 -13.69 -4.65 16.00
CA MET A 719 -13.01 -3.86 14.96
C MET A 719 -11.50 -4.08 15.00
N ALA A 720 -10.89 -4.10 16.19
CA ALA A 720 -9.47 -4.41 16.34
C ALA A 720 -9.13 -5.84 15.88
N LEU A 721 -9.96 -6.83 16.19
CA LEU A 721 -9.78 -8.19 15.70
C LEU A 721 -9.91 -8.26 14.17
N CYS A 722 -10.85 -7.55 13.55
CA CYS A 722 -10.92 -7.44 12.09
C CYS A 722 -9.65 -6.81 11.49
N GLN A 723 -9.16 -5.72 12.08
CA GLN A 723 -7.92 -5.05 11.62
C GLN A 723 -6.69 -5.94 11.80
N LYS A 724 -6.65 -6.80 12.83
CA LYS A 724 -5.61 -7.81 12.99
C LYS A 724 -5.62 -8.82 11.84
N GLU A 725 -6.77 -9.44 11.59
CA GLU A 725 -6.89 -10.44 10.51
C GLU A 725 -6.65 -9.83 9.11
N LEU A 726 -6.86 -8.52 8.96
CA LEU A 726 -6.54 -7.72 7.77
C LEU A 726 -5.06 -7.29 7.66
N ASP A 727 -4.18 -7.82 8.51
CA ASP A 727 -2.74 -7.49 8.56
C ASP A 727 -2.46 -6.00 8.81
N ARG A 728 -3.26 -5.37 9.68
CA ARG A 728 -3.14 -3.96 10.12
C ARG A 728 -3.00 -3.85 11.65
N PRO A 729 -2.00 -4.50 12.27
CA PRO A 729 -1.82 -4.56 13.73
C PRO A 729 -1.75 -3.19 14.41
N GLY A 730 -1.06 -2.20 13.81
CA GLY A 730 -1.01 -0.83 14.34
C GLY A 730 -2.40 -0.15 14.47
N VAL A 731 -3.32 -0.44 13.54
CA VAL A 731 -4.70 0.06 13.60
C VAL A 731 -5.52 -0.72 14.63
N ALA A 732 -5.30 -2.03 14.76
CA ALA A 732 -5.91 -2.85 15.81
C ALA A 732 -5.52 -2.34 17.21
N ILE A 733 -4.23 -2.05 17.44
CA ILE A 733 -3.72 -1.45 18.69
C ILE A 733 -4.41 -0.11 18.97
N HIS A 734 -4.59 0.74 17.96
CA HIS A 734 -5.28 2.03 18.13
C HIS A 734 -6.72 1.87 18.64
N TYR A 735 -7.52 0.99 18.02
CA TYR A 735 -8.89 0.73 18.47
C TYR A 735 -8.94 0.18 19.91
N LEU A 736 -8.03 -0.72 20.29
CA LEU A 736 -7.95 -1.23 21.66
C LEU A 736 -7.49 -0.17 22.67
N GLN A 737 -6.60 0.76 22.28
CA GLN A 737 -6.23 1.90 23.12
C GLN A 737 -7.40 2.85 23.38
N ILE A 738 -8.31 3.03 22.40
CA ILE A 738 -9.57 3.76 22.60
C ILE A 738 -10.47 2.96 23.55
N ALA A 739 -10.70 1.67 23.27
CA ALA A 739 -11.53 0.79 24.11
C ALA A 739 -11.03 0.76 25.56
N ARG A 740 -9.71 0.76 25.79
CA ARG A 740 -9.07 0.82 27.12
C ARG A 740 -9.44 2.08 27.92
N ARG A 741 -9.68 3.23 27.28
CA ARG A 741 -9.98 4.49 27.97
C ARG A 741 -11.44 4.65 28.42
N GLN A 742 -12.37 3.84 27.91
CA GLN A 742 -13.79 3.96 28.26
C GLN A 742 -14.06 3.54 29.73
N PRO A 743 -14.91 4.24 30.49
CA PRO A 743 -15.06 4.01 31.94
C PRO A 743 -15.90 2.77 32.31
N ASP A 744 -16.95 2.47 31.55
CA ASP A 744 -17.95 1.45 31.93
C ASP A 744 -17.75 0.12 31.17
N LYS A 745 -16.86 -0.75 31.69
CA LYS A 745 -16.59 -2.09 31.13
C LYS A 745 -16.63 -3.17 32.20
N SER A 746 -17.10 -4.36 31.83
CA SER A 746 -16.97 -5.53 32.69
C SER A 746 -15.50 -5.94 32.85
N LYS A 747 -15.16 -6.55 34.00
CA LYS A 747 -13.80 -7.04 34.28
C LYS A 747 -13.30 -8.01 33.19
N GLU A 748 -14.20 -8.87 32.69
CA GLU A 748 -13.92 -9.82 31.62
C GLU A 748 -13.62 -9.13 30.28
N LEU A 749 -14.37 -8.07 29.92
CA LEU A 749 -14.09 -7.32 28.70
C LEU A 749 -12.74 -6.58 28.78
N THR A 750 -12.40 -6.02 29.96
CA THR A 750 -11.08 -5.43 30.21
C THR A 750 -9.96 -6.47 30.09
N ARG A 751 -10.10 -7.64 30.71
CA ARG A 751 -9.15 -8.77 30.58
C ARG A 751 -8.89 -9.14 29.12
N ARG A 752 -9.96 -9.26 28.32
CA ARG A 752 -9.87 -9.58 26.88
C ARG A 752 -9.19 -8.47 26.07
N ILE A 753 -9.47 -7.20 26.35
CA ILE A 753 -8.82 -6.05 25.67
C ILE A 753 -7.32 -6.03 25.95
N GLU A 754 -6.91 -6.12 27.22
CA GLU A 754 -5.48 -6.07 27.60
C GLU A 754 -4.72 -7.31 27.12
N ALA A 755 -5.32 -8.51 27.17
CA ALA A 755 -4.70 -9.71 26.60
C ALA A 755 -4.50 -9.59 25.08
N THR A 756 -5.49 -9.04 24.35
CA THR A 756 -5.38 -8.81 22.89
C THR A 756 -4.32 -7.76 22.56
N LEU A 757 -4.22 -6.69 23.37
CA LEU A 757 -3.11 -5.72 23.28
C LEU A 757 -1.75 -6.40 23.51
N GLY A 758 -1.64 -7.29 24.50
CA GLY A 758 -0.43 -8.06 24.78
C GLY A 758 0.05 -8.86 23.57
N TYR A 759 -0.86 -9.61 22.92
CA TYR A 759 -0.54 -10.35 21.70
C TYR A 759 -0.16 -9.45 20.52
N LEU A 760 -0.88 -8.33 20.30
CA LEU A 760 -0.57 -7.41 19.20
C LEU A 760 0.77 -6.67 19.41
N TYR A 761 1.09 -6.23 20.62
CA TYR A 761 2.41 -5.66 20.92
C TYR A 761 3.53 -6.69 20.80
N ALA A 762 3.26 -7.98 21.06
CA ALA A 762 4.24 -9.05 20.86
C ALA A 762 4.52 -9.31 19.37
N GLU A 763 3.49 -9.22 18.52
CA GLU A 763 3.60 -9.28 17.06
C GLU A 763 4.39 -8.08 16.49
N GLU A 764 4.16 -6.87 17.02
CA GLU A 764 4.91 -5.64 16.70
C GLU A 764 6.31 -5.56 17.35
N HIS A 765 6.81 -6.64 17.96
CA HIS A 765 8.09 -6.70 18.68
C HIS A 765 8.25 -5.69 19.85
N ALA A 766 7.16 -5.05 20.29
CA ALA A 766 7.12 -4.07 21.37
C ALA A 766 7.03 -4.76 22.75
N TYR A 767 8.04 -5.56 23.09
CA TYR A 767 8.01 -6.53 24.20
C TYR A 767 7.70 -5.93 25.58
N ASP A 768 8.17 -4.71 25.88
CA ASP A 768 7.82 -4.00 27.12
C ASP A 768 6.32 -3.66 27.22
N ASN A 769 5.73 -3.18 26.13
CA ASN A 769 4.30 -2.87 26.06
C ASN A 769 3.45 -4.16 26.13
N ALA A 770 3.94 -5.24 25.51
CA ALA A 770 3.32 -6.55 25.58
C ALA A 770 3.31 -7.10 27.02
N ALA A 771 4.44 -7.03 27.72
CA ALA A 771 4.56 -7.41 29.12
C ALA A 771 3.63 -6.57 30.03
N GLN A 772 3.56 -5.26 29.83
CA GLN A 772 2.65 -4.40 30.59
C GLN A 772 1.17 -4.79 30.35
N ALA A 773 0.78 -5.03 29.10
CA ALA A 773 -0.60 -5.40 28.76
C ALA A 773 -0.99 -6.79 29.32
N PHE A 774 -0.11 -7.80 29.25
CA PHE A 774 -0.36 -9.08 29.90
C PHE A 774 -0.46 -8.97 31.43
N SER A 775 0.38 -8.14 32.06
CA SER A 775 0.29 -7.84 33.49
C SER A 775 -1.05 -7.18 33.88
N LEU A 776 -1.56 -6.26 33.06
CA LEU A 776 -2.89 -5.65 33.26
C LEU A 776 -4.03 -6.64 33.05
N ALA A 777 -3.92 -7.58 32.10
CA ALA A 777 -4.91 -8.65 31.92
C ALA A 777 -5.01 -9.57 33.15
N LEU A 778 -3.88 -9.88 33.79
CA LEU A 778 -3.78 -10.68 35.01
C LEU A 778 -4.41 -10.01 36.25
N ALA A 779 -4.62 -8.69 36.24
CA ALA A 779 -5.37 -8.00 37.30
C ALA A 779 -6.84 -8.47 37.42
N GLY A 780 -7.37 -9.14 36.39
CA GLY A 780 -8.67 -9.82 36.44
C GLY A 780 -8.67 -11.16 37.20
N GLY A 781 -7.53 -11.67 37.62
CA GLY A 781 -7.34 -12.96 38.29
C GLY A 781 -6.25 -13.81 37.64
N PRO A 782 -5.59 -14.71 38.40
CA PRO A 782 -4.42 -15.46 37.94
C PRO A 782 -4.73 -16.33 36.72
N ASP A 783 -3.73 -16.49 35.85
CA ASP A 783 -3.83 -17.25 34.60
C ASP A 783 -2.46 -17.83 34.25
N PRO A 784 -2.30 -19.17 34.22
CA PRO A 784 -0.99 -19.78 33.95
C PRO A 784 -0.53 -19.53 32.51
N VAL A 785 -1.45 -19.35 31.55
CA VAL A 785 -1.10 -19.08 30.15
C VAL A 785 -0.68 -17.62 29.98
N LEU A 786 -1.41 -16.66 30.55
CA LEU A 786 -0.99 -15.25 30.48
C LEU A 786 0.30 -14.98 31.27
N ASN A 787 0.53 -15.66 32.41
CA ASN A 787 1.82 -15.63 33.10
C ASN A 787 2.96 -16.17 32.23
N LEU A 788 2.73 -17.28 31.50
CA LEU A 788 3.72 -17.82 30.57
C LEU A 788 4.04 -16.83 29.43
N LYS A 789 3.03 -16.22 28.80
CA LYS A 789 3.27 -15.21 27.75
C LYS A 789 3.96 -13.96 28.32
N LEU A 790 3.63 -13.53 29.55
CA LEU A 790 4.32 -12.45 30.25
C LEU A 790 5.82 -12.76 30.46
N ALA A 791 6.16 -13.93 31.00
CA ALA A 791 7.56 -14.36 31.14
C ALA A 791 8.29 -14.37 29.78
N GLY A 792 7.66 -14.95 28.75
CA GLY A 792 8.19 -14.96 27.39
C GLY A 792 8.40 -13.57 26.77
N MET A 793 7.61 -12.56 27.15
CA MET A 793 7.84 -11.16 26.73
C MET A 793 8.94 -10.49 27.55
N LEU A 794 8.97 -10.68 28.87
CA LEU A 794 10.01 -10.14 29.75
C LEU A 794 11.41 -10.63 29.35
N GLN A 795 11.56 -11.91 29.00
CA GLN A 795 12.82 -12.45 28.47
C GLN A 795 13.25 -11.76 27.16
N ARG A 796 12.31 -11.55 26.22
CA ARG A 796 12.60 -10.84 24.95
C ARG A 796 12.90 -9.35 25.15
N ALA A 797 12.36 -8.74 26.20
CA ALA A 797 12.72 -7.40 26.65
C ALA A 797 14.06 -7.34 27.45
N GLY A 798 14.76 -8.47 27.63
CA GLY A 798 16.01 -8.54 28.40
C GLY A 798 15.85 -8.52 29.91
N LYS A 799 14.62 -8.54 30.44
CA LYS A 799 14.29 -8.55 31.87
C LYS A 799 14.31 -9.97 32.44
N GLU A 800 15.46 -10.62 32.35
CA GLU A 800 15.66 -12.04 32.66
C GLU A 800 15.30 -12.39 34.11
N THR A 801 15.55 -11.49 35.07
CA THR A 801 15.22 -11.68 36.50
C THR A 801 13.70 -11.65 36.75
N GLU A 802 12.99 -10.69 36.16
CA GLU A 802 11.53 -10.58 36.23
C GLU A 802 10.87 -11.77 35.50
N SER A 803 11.39 -12.14 34.32
CA SER A 803 10.96 -13.32 33.57
C SER A 803 11.03 -14.58 34.42
N GLY A 804 12.19 -14.86 35.04
CA GLY A 804 12.37 -16.00 35.93
C GLY A 804 11.38 -16.01 37.11
N ALA A 805 11.19 -14.86 37.76
CA ALA A 805 10.27 -14.73 38.89
C ALA A 805 8.80 -14.93 38.51
N VAL A 806 8.37 -14.57 37.29
CA VAL A 806 7.03 -14.87 36.77
C VAL A 806 6.93 -16.34 36.35
N LEU A 807 7.95 -16.88 35.68
CA LEU A 807 7.98 -18.26 35.21
C LEU A 807 7.90 -19.26 36.38
N ASP A 808 8.61 -19.01 37.47
CA ASP A 808 8.59 -19.86 38.67
C ASP A 808 7.24 -19.86 39.42
N GLN A 809 6.30 -18.96 39.07
CA GLN A 809 4.91 -18.97 39.57
C GLN A 809 3.95 -19.79 38.70
N VAL A 810 4.38 -20.27 37.52
CA VAL A 810 3.54 -21.06 36.60
C VAL A 810 3.61 -22.53 36.97
N ASP A 811 2.50 -23.13 37.42
CA ASP A 811 2.38 -24.57 37.59
C ASP A 811 2.27 -25.28 36.22
N PRO A 812 3.28 -26.05 35.76
CA PRO A 812 3.28 -26.62 34.42
C PRO A 812 2.20 -27.70 34.23
N LYS A 813 1.58 -28.20 35.31
CA LYS A 813 0.46 -29.15 35.25
C LYS A 813 -0.84 -28.51 34.77
N GLN A 814 -0.99 -27.20 34.95
CA GLN A 814 -2.16 -26.43 34.51
C GLN A 814 -2.04 -25.96 33.06
N LEU A 815 -0.85 -26.11 32.46
CA LEU A 815 -0.60 -25.80 31.05
C LEU A 815 -1.00 -26.94 30.12
N SER A 816 -1.44 -26.57 28.92
CA SER A 816 -1.59 -27.50 27.80
C SER A 816 -0.25 -28.19 27.47
N PRO A 817 -0.25 -29.35 26.78
CA PRO A 817 1.01 -29.99 26.37
C PRO A 817 1.91 -29.08 25.52
N GLU A 818 1.34 -28.16 24.74
CA GLU A 818 2.09 -27.23 23.89
C GLU A 818 2.66 -26.06 24.70
N ASP A 819 1.86 -25.41 25.55
CA ASP A 819 2.33 -24.34 26.44
C ASP A 819 3.37 -24.86 27.45
N ARG A 820 3.29 -26.14 27.85
CA ARG A 820 4.29 -26.76 28.73
C ARG A 820 5.66 -26.89 28.06
N LEU A 821 5.70 -27.12 26.74
CA LEU A 821 6.96 -27.11 25.98
C LEU A 821 7.53 -25.69 25.85
N GLU A 822 6.69 -24.67 25.65
CA GLU A 822 7.13 -23.27 25.67
C GLU A 822 7.70 -22.88 27.05
N TYR A 823 7.06 -23.28 28.14
CA TYR A 823 7.58 -23.13 29.51
C TYR A 823 8.98 -23.76 29.65
N GLN A 824 9.16 -24.99 29.16
CA GLN A 824 10.46 -25.68 29.21
C GLN A 824 11.52 -25.01 28.33
N ASP A 825 11.16 -24.44 27.18
CA ASP A 825 12.09 -23.70 26.32
C ASP A 825 12.60 -22.42 27.02
N LEU A 826 11.70 -21.64 27.63
CA LEU A 826 12.07 -20.46 28.42
C LEU A 826 12.95 -20.84 29.62
N LYS A 827 12.66 -21.98 30.28
CA LYS A 827 13.47 -22.49 31.39
C LYS A 827 14.87 -22.93 30.93
N ALA A 828 15.00 -23.53 29.74
CA ALA A 828 16.30 -23.86 29.16
C ALA A 828 17.15 -22.62 28.85
N ALA A 829 16.53 -21.55 28.34
CA ALA A 829 17.21 -20.26 28.15
C ALA A 829 17.66 -19.64 29.48
N GLN A 830 16.85 -19.77 30.55
CA GLN A 830 17.25 -19.33 31.90
C GLN A 830 18.47 -20.12 32.43
N LEU A 831 18.49 -21.45 32.24
CA LEU A 831 19.61 -22.33 32.63
C LEU A 831 20.89 -22.00 31.85
N GLU A 832 20.80 -21.69 30.55
CA GLU A 832 21.94 -21.23 29.76
C GLU A 832 22.59 -19.99 30.37
N LYS A 833 21.79 -18.98 30.75
CA LYS A 833 22.28 -17.72 31.35
C LYS A 833 22.91 -17.95 32.72
N GLN A 834 22.45 -18.96 33.45
CA GLN A 834 23.01 -19.42 34.73
C GLN A 834 24.30 -20.24 34.55
N GLY A 835 24.71 -20.57 33.31
CA GLY A 835 25.90 -21.36 33.00
C GLY A 835 25.66 -22.88 33.01
N HIS A 836 24.43 -23.34 33.26
CA HIS A 836 24.04 -24.75 33.33
C HIS A 836 23.84 -25.35 31.92
N LEU A 837 24.85 -25.22 31.06
CA LEU A 837 24.81 -25.59 29.65
C LEU A 837 24.38 -27.06 29.39
N PRO A 838 24.82 -28.08 30.16
CA PRO A 838 24.37 -29.47 29.95
C PRO A 838 22.88 -29.69 30.23
N GLU A 839 22.33 -29.03 31.25
CA GLU A 839 20.91 -29.12 31.62
C GLU A 839 20.03 -28.43 30.57
N ALA A 840 20.45 -27.24 30.11
CA ALA A 840 19.78 -26.52 29.02
C ALA A 840 19.77 -27.32 27.70
N LEU A 841 20.89 -27.97 27.36
CA LEU A 841 21.00 -28.86 26.19
C LEU A 841 20.06 -30.07 26.31
N ALA A 842 20.06 -30.76 27.45
CA ALA A 842 19.22 -31.94 27.66
C ALA A 842 17.72 -31.61 27.55
N LEU A 843 17.29 -30.49 28.16
CA LEU A 843 15.90 -30.03 28.14
C LEU A 843 15.44 -29.67 26.72
N LEU A 844 16.23 -28.89 25.98
CA LEU A 844 15.90 -28.53 24.58
C LEU A 844 15.98 -29.74 23.62
N GLU A 845 16.88 -30.70 23.84
CA GLU A 845 16.90 -31.94 23.07
C GLU A 845 15.63 -32.78 23.27
N GLU A 846 15.09 -32.83 24.50
CA GLU A 846 13.84 -33.51 24.79
C GLU A 846 12.65 -32.78 24.17
N ASN A 847 12.50 -31.47 24.41
CA ASN A 847 11.43 -30.66 23.83
C ASN A 847 11.38 -30.78 22.29
N ARG A 848 12.55 -30.77 21.64
CA ARG A 848 12.68 -30.93 20.18
C ARG A 848 12.29 -32.34 19.70
N LYS A 849 12.43 -33.39 20.51
CA LYS A 849 11.93 -34.74 20.18
C LYS A 849 10.40 -34.78 20.21
N GLN A 850 9.78 -34.06 21.16
CA GLN A 850 8.31 -34.00 21.30
C GLN A 850 7.66 -33.13 20.22
N GLN A 851 8.14 -31.89 20.04
CA GLN A 851 7.65 -30.96 19.01
C GLN A 851 8.83 -30.25 18.33
N PRO A 852 9.32 -30.76 17.19
CA PRO A 852 10.47 -30.17 16.50
C PRO A 852 10.06 -28.88 15.77
N THR A 853 10.45 -27.72 16.30
CA THR A 853 10.25 -26.40 15.67
C THR A 853 11.56 -25.84 15.11
N ALA A 854 11.49 -24.81 14.26
CA ALA A 854 12.68 -24.13 13.77
C ALA A 854 13.41 -23.40 14.91
N ALA A 855 12.66 -22.67 15.76
CA ALA A 855 13.18 -21.98 16.93
C ALA A 855 13.94 -22.87 17.92
N ARG A 856 13.41 -24.05 18.27
CA ARG A 856 14.14 -25.03 19.13
C ARG A 856 15.40 -25.55 18.45
N SER A 857 15.35 -25.75 17.13
CA SER A 857 16.52 -26.20 16.37
C SER A 857 17.59 -25.10 16.31
N HIS A 858 17.20 -23.83 16.17
CA HIS A 858 18.10 -22.68 16.26
C HIS A 858 18.72 -22.54 17.66
N ALA A 859 17.91 -22.53 18.71
CA ALA A 859 18.39 -22.44 20.10
C ALA A 859 19.38 -23.56 20.43
N LEU A 860 19.07 -24.81 20.06
CA LEU A 860 19.97 -25.94 20.26
C LEU A 860 21.27 -25.81 19.44
N GLY A 861 21.22 -25.21 18.24
CA GLY A 861 22.40 -24.87 17.46
C GLY A 861 23.30 -23.84 18.13
N VAL A 862 22.71 -22.79 18.75
CA VAL A 862 23.46 -21.79 19.54
C VAL A 862 24.14 -22.44 20.74
N LEU A 863 23.44 -23.32 21.46
CA LEU A 863 24.02 -24.05 22.60
C LEU A 863 25.15 -25.00 22.17
N TYR A 864 25.02 -25.70 21.04
CA TYR A 864 26.13 -26.52 20.51
C TYR A 864 27.33 -25.67 20.05
N LEU A 865 27.13 -24.48 19.45
CA LEU A 865 28.25 -23.57 19.15
C LEU A 865 29.00 -23.18 20.44
N LYS A 866 28.26 -22.84 21.51
CA LYS A 866 28.85 -22.52 22.82
C LYS A 866 29.56 -23.71 23.46
N ALA A 867 29.10 -24.92 23.22
CA ALA A 867 29.77 -26.17 23.62
C ALA A 867 30.98 -26.54 22.74
N GLY A 868 31.30 -25.77 21.69
CA GLY A 868 32.37 -26.09 20.72
C GLY A 868 32.00 -27.17 19.70
N GLU A 869 30.77 -27.67 19.72
CA GLU A 869 30.25 -28.77 18.91
C GLU A 869 29.76 -28.28 17.53
N ARG A 870 30.67 -27.64 16.79
CA ARG A 870 30.42 -26.89 15.54
C ARG A 870 29.65 -27.70 14.48
N ALA A 871 30.03 -28.97 14.26
CA ALA A 871 29.35 -29.85 13.32
C ALA A 871 27.87 -30.09 13.70
N LYS A 872 27.60 -30.38 14.99
CA LYS A 872 26.23 -30.55 15.50
C LYS A 872 25.43 -29.25 15.36
N ALA A 873 26.06 -28.10 15.64
CA ALA A 873 25.44 -26.80 15.46
C ALA A 873 25.03 -26.52 14.01
N ILE A 874 25.91 -26.76 13.03
CA ILE A 874 25.60 -26.66 11.59
C ILE A 874 24.36 -27.50 11.24
N ASP A 875 24.30 -28.74 11.70
CA ASP A 875 23.15 -29.62 11.42
C ASP A 875 21.86 -29.13 12.09
N ARG A 876 21.94 -28.53 13.29
CA ARG A 876 20.76 -27.94 13.95
C ARG A 876 20.29 -26.65 13.26
N PHE A 877 21.20 -25.78 12.83
CA PHE A 877 20.85 -24.59 12.06
C PHE A 877 20.33 -24.91 10.66
N ARG A 878 20.84 -25.96 10.00
CA ARG A 878 20.24 -26.51 8.78
C ARG A 878 18.80 -26.94 9.01
N ALA A 879 18.52 -27.71 10.07
CA ALA A 879 17.16 -28.15 10.41
C ALA A 879 16.21 -26.98 10.77
N ALA A 880 16.74 -25.88 11.33
CA ALA A 880 15.97 -24.65 11.52
C ALA A 880 15.62 -23.99 10.17
N ARG A 881 16.62 -23.82 9.30
CA ARG A 881 16.46 -23.24 7.95
C ARG A 881 15.60 -24.09 7.02
N GLU A 882 15.58 -25.42 7.16
CA GLU A 882 14.69 -26.28 6.37
C GLU A 882 13.19 -25.99 6.62
N LYS A 883 12.86 -25.45 7.80
CA LYS A 883 11.49 -25.08 8.19
C LYS A 883 11.17 -23.62 7.93
N GLU A 884 12.14 -22.73 8.16
CA GLU A 884 12.02 -21.28 7.92
C GLU A 884 13.18 -20.83 6.99
N PRO A 885 13.10 -21.07 5.66
CA PRO A 885 14.25 -20.93 4.74
C PRO A 885 14.74 -19.51 4.51
N GLU A 886 13.89 -18.53 4.81
CA GLU A 886 14.11 -17.12 4.54
C GLU A 886 14.19 -16.27 5.82
N ARG A 887 14.32 -16.89 7.00
CA ARG A 887 14.51 -16.15 8.26
C ARG A 887 15.97 -15.73 8.45
N ASP A 888 16.20 -14.42 8.44
CA ASP A 888 17.55 -13.82 8.49
C ASP A 888 18.38 -14.29 9.68
N GLU A 889 17.77 -14.42 10.88
CA GLU A 889 18.39 -14.96 12.10
C GLU A 889 19.05 -16.33 11.85
N TYR A 890 18.37 -17.24 11.16
CA TYR A 890 18.84 -18.61 10.94
C TYR A 890 19.84 -18.68 9.78
N LEU A 891 19.71 -17.81 8.78
CA LEU A 891 20.67 -17.64 7.70
C LEU A 891 22.01 -17.11 8.24
N LEU A 892 21.97 -16.11 9.13
CA LEU A 892 23.15 -15.58 9.82
C LEU A 892 23.80 -16.65 10.72
N ALA A 893 23.02 -17.29 11.60
CA ALA A 893 23.55 -18.30 12.52
C ALA A 893 24.24 -19.46 11.79
N LEU A 894 23.64 -19.96 10.69
CA LEU A 894 24.27 -20.97 9.85
C LEU A 894 25.50 -20.45 9.08
N GLY A 895 25.47 -19.20 8.60
CA GLY A 895 26.60 -18.55 7.94
C GLY A 895 27.81 -18.41 8.88
N TYR A 896 27.61 -17.93 10.09
CA TYR A 896 28.67 -17.84 11.12
C TYR A 896 29.16 -19.23 11.56
N ALA A 897 28.27 -20.23 11.65
CA ALA A 897 28.68 -21.61 11.91
C ALA A 897 29.55 -22.20 10.77
N TYR A 898 29.32 -21.79 9.51
CA TYR A 898 30.22 -22.13 8.40
C TYR A 898 31.55 -21.38 8.44
N LEU A 899 31.57 -20.09 8.80
CA LEU A 899 32.83 -19.36 9.01
C LEU A 899 33.69 -20.01 10.10
N ALA A 900 33.06 -20.46 11.20
CA ALA A 900 33.75 -21.15 12.29
C ALA A 900 34.36 -22.52 11.89
N GLU A 901 34.04 -23.04 10.70
CA GLU A 901 34.58 -24.29 10.13
C GLU A 901 35.38 -24.03 8.84
N ASP A 902 35.81 -22.79 8.58
CA ASP A 902 36.52 -22.35 7.35
C ASP A 902 35.75 -22.64 6.04
N ARG A 903 34.42 -22.80 6.10
CA ARG A 903 33.53 -23.11 4.96
C ARG A 903 33.02 -21.85 4.26
N PHE A 904 33.92 -20.95 3.90
CA PHE A 904 33.60 -19.63 3.32
C PHE A 904 32.64 -19.70 2.13
N THR A 905 32.82 -20.67 1.23
CA THR A 905 31.97 -20.84 0.04
C THR A 905 30.51 -21.20 0.36
N ASP A 906 30.25 -21.85 1.49
CA ASP A 906 28.89 -22.16 1.96
C ASP A 906 28.27 -20.98 2.73
N ALA A 907 29.10 -20.15 3.40
CA ALA A 907 28.66 -18.97 4.15
C ALA A 907 28.23 -17.82 3.23
N ILE A 908 29.01 -17.51 2.18
CA ILE A 908 28.76 -16.41 1.23
C ILE A 908 27.30 -16.33 0.73
N PRO A 909 26.67 -17.41 0.19
CA PRO A 909 25.30 -17.31 -0.33
C PRO A 909 24.25 -17.01 0.76
N LEU A 910 24.51 -17.37 2.03
CA LEU A 910 23.59 -17.08 3.13
C LEU A 910 23.69 -15.61 3.56
N PHE A 911 24.90 -15.11 3.75
CA PHE A 911 25.11 -13.70 4.07
C PHE A 911 24.63 -12.77 2.95
N LYS A 912 24.80 -13.15 1.67
CA LYS A 912 24.27 -12.38 0.54
C LYS A 912 22.75 -12.24 0.58
N LYS A 913 22.00 -13.30 0.94
CA LYS A 913 20.54 -13.22 1.10
C LYS A 913 20.13 -12.19 2.14
N VAL A 914 20.79 -12.19 3.30
CA VAL A 914 20.48 -11.29 4.42
C VAL A 914 20.93 -9.85 4.11
N ALA A 915 22.09 -9.66 3.49
CA ALA A 915 22.61 -8.34 3.12
C ALA A 915 21.75 -7.64 2.04
N ALA A 916 21.04 -8.40 1.21
CA ALA A 916 20.10 -7.86 0.22
C ALA A 916 18.80 -7.32 0.86
N ARG A 917 18.42 -7.80 2.05
CA ARG A 917 17.25 -7.33 2.82
C ARG A 917 17.59 -6.22 3.80
N ASN A 918 18.79 -6.28 4.37
CA ASN A 918 19.32 -5.32 5.31
C ASN A 918 20.42 -4.50 4.61
N PRO A 919 20.06 -3.53 3.74
CA PRO A 919 21.01 -2.80 2.91
C PRO A 919 22.02 -2.01 3.75
N ASP A 920 21.66 -1.60 4.97
CA ASP A 920 22.49 -0.70 5.79
C ASP A 920 23.34 -1.43 6.83
N ASN A 921 23.28 -2.77 6.89
CA ASN A 921 24.16 -3.56 7.76
C ASN A 921 25.58 -3.57 7.17
N VAL A 922 26.41 -2.62 7.62
CA VAL A 922 27.83 -2.49 7.24
C VAL A 922 28.61 -3.73 7.64
N LYS A 923 28.51 -4.16 8.91
CA LYS A 923 29.29 -5.29 9.44
C LYS A 923 29.11 -6.57 8.61
N LEU A 924 27.87 -6.90 8.23
CA LEU A 924 27.58 -8.06 7.37
C LEU A 924 28.24 -7.97 5.98
N ARG A 925 28.51 -6.77 5.48
CA ARG A 925 29.24 -6.55 4.23
C ARG A 925 30.74 -6.72 4.40
N GLU A 926 31.28 -6.35 5.57
CA GLU A 926 32.66 -6.68 5.93
C GLU A 926 32.86 -8.20 6.02
N GLU A 927 31.96 -8.91 6.70
CA GLU A 927 31.96 -10.39 6.78
C GLU A 927 31.87 -11.03 5.39
N LEU A 928 31.08 -10.44 4.47
CA LEU A 928 31.05 -10.85 3.06
C LEU A 928 32.36 -10.54 2.32
N GLY A 929 33.01 -9.41 2.60
CA GLY A 929 34.32 -9.06 2.07
C GLY A 929 35.36 -10.11 2.43
N TYR A 930 35.55 -10.34 3.73
CA TYR A 930 36.49 -11.34 4.26
C TYR A 930 36.17 -12.75 3.76
N ALA A 931 34.90 -13.19 3.80
CA ALA A 931 34.52 -14.51 3.31
C ALA A 931 34.81 -14.69 1.81
N ASN A 932 34.65 -13.65 0.99
CA ASN A 932 35.02 -13.72 -0.42
C ASN A 932 36.54 -13.69 -0.63
N GLU A 933 37.30 -12.95 0.19
CA GLU A 933 38.77 -12.96 0.13
C GLU A 933 39.36 -14.33 0.47
N HIS A 934 38.93 -14.94 1.59
CA HIS A 934 39.35 -16.29 1.97
C HIS A 934 38.95 -17.35 0.93
N ALA A 935 37.84 -17.11 0.21
CA ALA A 935 37.43 -17.95 -0.93
C ALA A 935 38.16 -17.63 -2.26
N GLY A 936 39.13 -16.71 -2.28
CA GLY A 936 39.88 -16.30 -3.48
C GLY A 936 39.07 -15.48 -4.50
N ARG A 937 37.92 -14.93 -4.09
CA ARG A 937 36.99 -14.17 -4.94
C ARG A 937 37.23 -12.67 -4.82
N ASN A 938 38.45 -12.24 -5.12
CA ASN A 938 38.91 -10.85 -4.87
C ASN A 938 38.02 -9.78 -5.50
N GLU A 939 37.50 -10.00 -6.71
CA GLU A 939 36.56 -9.08 -7.39
C GLU A 939 35.17 -8.99 -6.69
N GLU A 940 34.80 -9.98 -5.89
CA GLU A 940 33.61 -9.92 -5.03
C GLU A 940 33.95 -9.29 -3.68
N ALA A 941 35.11 -9.64 -3.08
CA ALA A 941 35.59 -9.04 -1.84
C ALA A 941 35.73 -7.52 -1.94
N ASP A 942 36.34 -7.03 -3.04
CA ASP A 942 36.49 -5.62 -3.36
C ASP A 942 35.15 -4.87 -3.35
N ARG A 943 34.14 -5.44 -4.02
CA ARG A 943 32.80 -4.87 -4.06
C ARG A 943 32.17 -4.81 -2.68
N TRP A 944 32.27 -5.88 -1.88
CA TRP A 944 31.67 -5.91 -0.55
C TRP A 944 32.35 -4.96 0.44
N PHE A 945 33.67 -4.83 0.41
CA PHE A 945 34.38 -3.84 1.25
C PHE A 945 34.11 -2.39 0.80
N ALA A 946 34.00 -2.13 -0.51
CA ALA A 946 33.60 -0.82 -1.03
C ALA A 946 32.15 -0.48 -0.62
N GLU A 947 31.23 -1.44 -0.74
CA GLU A 947 29.84 -1.33 -0.31
C GLU A 947 29.67 -1.17 1.21
N ALA A 948 30.61 -1.68 2.01
CA ALA A 948 30.67 -1.43 3.45
C ALA A 948 31.14 0.01 3.73
N LEU A 949 32.23 0.43 3.09
CA LEU A 949 32.83 1.76 3.25
C LEU A 949 31.87 2.90 2.83
N GLU A 950 31.12 2.71 1.74
CA GLU A 950 30.12 3.69 1.26
C GLU A 950 28.93 3.86 2.21
N ARG A 951 28.64 2.86 3.05
CA ARG A 951 27.49 2.86 3.97
C ARG A 951 27.83 3.16 5.42
N LEU A 952 29.10 3.47 5.72
CA LEU A 952 29.45 4.07 7.01
C LEU A 952 28.77 5.45 7.13
N PRO A 953 28.06 5.75 8.23
CA PRO A 953 27.45 7.07 8.45
C PRO A 953 28.47 8.19 8.36
N GLU A 954 28.09 9.35 7.80
CA GLU A 954 29.00 10.49 7.64
C GLU A 954 29.62 10.92 8.99
N LEU A 955 30.93 11.17 8.98
CA LEU A 955 31.70 11.57 10.15
C LEU A 955 31.32 13.00 10.59
N ALA A 956 30.64 13.11 11.72
CA ALA A 956 30.64 14.33 12.52
C ALA A 956 31.97 14.39 13.29
N ALA A 957 32.83 15.37 12.97
CA ALA A 957 34.13 15.53 13.61
C ALA A 957 34.00 16.16 15.02
N ASP A 958 33.41 15.42 15.96
CA ASP A 958 33.16 15.85 17.35
C ASP A 958 34.19 15.31 18.37
N GLY A 959 35.02 14.34 17.98
CA GLY A 959 36.03 13.73 18.85
C GLY A 959 35.49 12.74 19.88
N SER A 960 34.24 12.28 19.71
CA SER A 960 33.64 11.22 20.54
C SER A 960 34.31 9.86 20.32
N GLU A 961 34.17 8.95 21.29
CA GLU A 961 34.62 7.55 21.16
C GLU A 961 33.96 6.85 19.95
N GLU A 962 32.70 7.18 19.65
CA GLU A 962 32.01 6.68 18.45
C GLU A 962 32.59 7.23 17.15
N SER A 963 32.94 8.52 17.08
CA SER A 963 33.60 9.10 15.90
C SER A 963 34.96 8.44 15.65
N LEU A 964 35.73 8.18 16.72
CA LEU A 964 37.02 7.51 16.63
C LEU A 964 36.89 6.06 16.14
N ALA A 965 35.94 5.29 16.69
CA ALA A 965 35.69 3.91 16.26
C ALA A 965 35.30 3.84 14.76
N ARG A 966 34.45 4.75 14.29
CA ARG A 966 34.05 4.82 12.87
C ARG A 966 35.20 5.22 11.95
N GLU A 967 36.11 6.09 12.40
CA GLU A 967 37.33 6.42 11.65
C GLU A 967 38.26 5.21 11.53
N GLN A 968 38.40 4.42 12.60
CA GLN A 968 39.18 3.18 12.60
C GLN A 968 38.60 2.12 11.65
N ASP A 969 37.27 1.90 11.67
CA ASP A 969 36.59 1.00 10.74
C ASP A 969 36.75 1.46 9.28
N ALA A 970 36.57 2.76 9.00
CA ALA A 970 36.77 3.32 7.66
C ALA A 970 38.22 3.15 7.17
N TYR A 971 39.22 3.37 8.04
CA TYR A 971 40.63 3.19 7.71
C TYR A 971 40.95 1.71 7.42
N ARG A 972 40.43 0.78 8.23
CA ARG A 972 40.56 -0.68 8.02
C ARG A 972 40.03 -1.06 6.63
N LEU A 973 38.80 -0.67 6.30
CA LEU A 973 38.17 -0.98 5.02
C LEU A 973 38.94 -0.40 3.82
N ARG A 974 39.42 0.85 3.91
CA ARG A 974 40.29 1.45 2.89
C ARG A 974 41.61 0.70 2.74
N SER A 975 42.13 0.10 3.80
CA SER A 975 43.35 -0.72 3.77
C SER A 975 43.12 -2.06 3.07
N GLU A 976 42.02 -2.75 3.36
CA GLU A 976 41.65 -3.99 2.65
C GLU A 976 41.41 -3.76 1.16
N LEU A 977 40.77 -2.63 0.80
CA LEU A 977 40.61 -2.23 -0.60
C LEU A 977 41.96 -1.95 -1.27
N ALA A 978 42.88 -1.23 -0.62
CA ALA A 978 44.23 -1.02 -1.12
C ALA A 978 45.01 -2.34 -1.27
N LYS A 979 44.81 -3.30 -0.36
CA LYS A 979 45.41 -4.66 -0.40
C LYS A 979 44.91 -5.47 -1.60
N LEU A 980 43.60 -5.47 -1.85
CA LEU A 980 42.95 -6.19 -2.96
C LEU A 980 43.26 -5.58 -4.32
N ARG A 981 43.25 -4.25 -4.44
CA ARG A 981 43.44 -3.50 -5.70
C ARG A 981 44.90 -3.40 -6.15
N ARG A 982 45.86 -3.76 -5.28
CA ARG A 982 47.30 -3.78 -5.58
C ARG A 982 47.66 -4.91 -6.56
N THR A 983 47.54 -4.60 -7.85
CA THR A 983 47.90 -5.48 -8.98
C THR A 983 49.34 -5.28 -9.48
N PHE A 984 49.89 -4.09 -9.32
CA PHE A 984 51.29 -3.79 -9.57
C PHE A 984 51.89 -3.04 -8.37
N THR A 985 53.18 -3.26 -8.14
CA THR A 985 54.03 -2.41 -7.28
C THR A 985 55.28 -2.03 -8.06
N ALA A 986 55.81 -0.83 -7.83
CA ALA A 986 57.13 -0.46 -8.33
C ALA A 986 57.97 0.21 -7.23
N THR A 987 59.16 -0.35 -6.96
CA THR A 987 60.07 0.15 -5.94
C THR A 987 61.36 0.64 -6.58
N ALA A 988 61.71 1.90 -6.38
CA ALA A 988 63.02 2.45 -6.70
C ALA A 988 63.80 2.71 -5.41
N TYR A 989 65.06 2.28 -5.33
CA TYR A 989 65.87 2.43 -4.12
C TYR A 989 67.31 2.81 -4.43
N ALA A 990 67.95 3.49 -3.48
CA ALA A 990 69.37 3.81 -3.47
C ALA A 990 69.90 3.82 -2.02
N SER A 991 70.95 3.04 -1.77
CA SER A 991 71.72 3.05 -0.52
C SER A 991 73.15 3.51 -0.77
N TYR A 992 73.70 4.30 0.13
CA TYR A 992 75.09 4.72 0.12
C TYR A 992 75.73 4.45 1.49
N ARG A 993 76.83 3.70 1.49
CA ARG A 993 77.61 3.32 2.69
C ARG A 993 78.98 4.02 2.64
N ALA A 994 79.29 4.87 3.61
CA ALA A 994 80.57 5.56 3.67
C ALA A 994 81.60 4.77 4.50
N GLY A 995 82.80 4.53 3.94
CA GLY A 995 83.94 3.94 4.67
C GLY A 995 84.80 2.97 3.85
N LYS A 996 85.85 2.42 4.48
CA LYS A 996 86.72 1.39 3.85
C LYS A 996 86.06 0.01 3.71
N ALA A 997 84.90 -0.20 4.32
CA ALA A 997 84.14 -1.44 4.33
C ALA A 997 83.33 -1.66 3.03
N GLN A 998 83.94 -1.45 1.86
CA GLN A 998 83.30 -1.61 0.55
C GLN A 998 84.07 -2.58 -0.33
N THR A 999 83.35 -3.37 -1.13
CA THR A 999 83.90 -4.51 -1.88
C THR A 999 83.55 -4.42 -3.36
N THR A 1000 84.37 -4.96 -4.26
CA THR A 1000 84.09 -4.93 -5.72
C THR A 1000 83.25 -6.10 -6.23
N LEU A 1001 82.61 -6.88 -5.35
CA LEU A 1001 81.88 -8.11 -5.69
C LEU A 1001 80.36 -7.96 -5.54
N VAL A 1002 79.64 -8.30 -6.61
CA VAL A 1002 78.22 -8.06 -6.78
C VAL A 1002 77.38 -9.26 -6.29
N THR A 1003 77.39 -9.51 -4.97
CA THR A 1003 76.69 -10.67 -4.36
C THR A 1003 75.67 -10.29 -3.28
N ASN A 1004 75.32 -9.01 -3.13
CA ASN A 1004 74.27 -8.59 -2.22
C ASN A 1004 73.12 -7.96 -3.01
N ASN A 1005 72.00 -8.69 -3.09
CA ASN A 1005 70.84 -8.37 -3.93
C ASN A 1005 69.60 -8.09 -3.08
N SER A 1006 69.76 -7.60 -1.85
CA SER A 1006 68.63 -7.22 -1.00
C SER A 1006 67.99 -5.92 -1.49
N THR A 1007 66.69 -5.75 -1.26
CA THR A 1007 66.01 -4.44 -1.41
C THR A 1007 66.13 -3.60 -0.13
N THR A 1008 66.84 -4.12 0.88
CA THR A 1008 67.13 -3.44 2.14
C THR A 1008 68.42 -2.62 2.02
N VAL A 1009 68.49 -1.50 2.72
CA VAL A 1009 69.51 -0.45 2.54
C VAL A 1009 70.95 -0.88 2.96
N ALA A 1010 71.12 -2.06 3.54
CA ALA A 1010 72.25 -2.38 4.42
C ALA A 1010 73.26 -3.42 3.88
N GLY A 1011 73.39 -3.55 2.56
CA GLY A 1011 74.53 -4.30 1.96
C GLY A 1011 75.90 -3.64 2.15
N LEU A 1012 76.99 -4.40 1.94
CA LEU A 1012 78.39 -3.92 2.05
C LEU A 1012 78.78 -2.85 1.02
N ASN A 1013 78.04 -2.76 -0.09
CA ASN A 1013 78.24 -1.75 -1.12
C ASN A 1013 77.07 -0.79 -1.10
N GLY A 1014 77.30 0.47 -1.48
CA GLY A 1014 76.18 1.31 -1.89
C GLY A 1014 75.55 0.72 -3.15
N GLN A 1015 74.23 0.59 -3.19
CA GLN A 1015 73.50 -0.01 -4.31
C GLN A 1015 72.38 0.93 -4.78
N LEU A 1016 72.00 0.85 -6.05
CA LEU A 1016 70.72 1.40 -6.51
C LEU A 1016 70.02 0.43 -7.44
N GLY A 1017 68.69 0.47 -7.45
CA GLY A 1017 67.88 -0.39 -8.28
C GLY A 1017 66.43 0.07 -8.45
N VAL A 1018 65.76 -0.55 -9.40
CA VAL A 1018 64.31 -0.45 -9.62
C VAL A 1018 63.76 -1.86 -9.79
N GLU A 1019 62.72 -2.19 -9.03
CA GLU A 1019 61.93 -3.41 -9.13
C GLU A 1019 60.49 -3.05 -9.52
N ALA A 1020 59.87 -3.90 -10.32
CA ALA A 1020 58.43 -3.89 -10.54
C ALA A 1020 57.89 -5.31 -10.34
N ALA A 1021 56.82 -5.45 -9.54
CA ALA A 1021 56.15 -6.72 -9.32
C ALA A 1021 54.70 -6.65 -9.80
N TYR A 1022 54.21 -7.76 -10.35
CA TYR A 1022 52.86 -7.97 -10.84
C TYR A 1022 52.19 -9.09 -10.06
N ARG A 1023 51.00 -8.80 -9.53
CA ARG A 1023 50.14 -9.74 -8.82
C ARG A 1023 49.02 -10.21 -9.76
N PRO A 1024 49.00 -11.49 -10.21
CA PRO A 1024 47.97 -11.97 -11.12
C PRO A 1024 46.56 -11.94 -10.48
N PRO A 1025 45.54 -11.28 -11.05
CA PRO A 1025 44.27 -10.97 -10.36
C PRO A 1025 43.51 -12.13 -9.69
N LYS A 1026 43.67 -13.37 -10.17
CA LYS A 1026 42.92 -14.56 -9.70
C LYS A 1026 43.69 -15.51 -8.78
N ILE A 1027 45.01 -15.43 -8.76
CA ILE A 1027 45.89 -16.34 -7.99
C ILE A 1027 46.97 -15.60 -7.20
N GLY A 1028 47.06 -14.29 -7.39
CA GLY A 1028 48.06 -13.41 -6.79
C GLY A 1028 47.74 -12.97 -5.37
N LEU A 1029 46.48 -13.11 -4.94
CA LEU A 1029 46.05 -12.99 -3.56
C LEU A 1029 44.93 -14.02 -3.34
N ILE A 1030 45.11 -14.92 -2.38
CA ILE A 1030 44.09 -15.84 -1.89
C ILE A 1030 44.36 -15.98 -0.39
N ASP A 1031 43.39 -15.65 0.47
CA ASP A 1031 43.46 -15.98 1.90
C ASP A 1031 44.77 -15.45 2.57
N ASP A 1032 45.04 -14.14 2.37
CA ASP A 1032 46.27 -13.40 2.75
C ASP A 1032 47.62 -13.95 2.23
N ARG A 1033 47.61 -15.00 1.40
CA ARG A 1033 48.79 -15.49 0.68
C ARG A 1033 48.92 -14.81 -0.67
N ILE A 1034 50.14 -14.36 -0.98
CA ILE A 1034 50.41 -13.51 -2.15
C ILE A 1034 51.36 -14.23 -3.11
N LEU A 1035 51.05 -14.20 -4.41
CA LEU A 1035 51.90 -14.66 -5.51
C LEU A 1035 52.20 -13.48 -6.45
N GLU A 1036 53.48 -13.20 -6.68
CA GLU A 1036 53.94 -12.07 -7.49
C GLU A 1036 55.02 -12.50 -8.49
N VAL A 1037 54.90 -12.04 -9.74
CA VAL A 1037 55.93 -12.13 -10.77
C VAL A 1037 56.68 -10.79 -10.79
N PHE A 1038 57.99 -10.76 -10.59
CA PHE A 1038 58.75 -9.53 -10.44
C PHE A 1038 59.95 -9.46 -11.38
N GLY A 1039 60.27 -8.25 -11.83
CA GLY A 1039 61.47 -7.95 -12.62
C GLY A 1039 62.19 -6.75 -12.01
N ARG A 1040 63.52 -6.81 -11.96
CA ARG A 1040 64.35 -5.78 -11.34
C ARG A 1040 65.61 -5.46 -12.14
N VAL A 1041 66.11 -4.25 -12.03
CA VAL A 1041 67.40 -3.79 -12.58
C VAL A 1041 68.13 -3.06 -11.47
N PHE A 1042 69.36 -3.47 -11.17
CA PHE A 1042 70.14 -2.93 -10.06
C PHE A 1042 71.64 -2.91 -10.38
N GLY A 1043 72.43 -2.23 -9.54
CA GLY A 1043 73.88 -2.21 -9.60
C GLY A 1043 74.48 -1.31 -8.52
N ASP A 1044 75.79 -1.36 -8.35
CA ASP A 1044 76.45 -0.66 -7.25
C ASP A 1044 76.70 0.82 -7.54
N LEU A 1045 76.90 1.59 -6.48
CA LEU A 1045 77.56 2.89 -6.50
C LEU A 1045 79.08 2.72 -6.39
N HIS A 1046 79.83 3.73 -6.80
CA HIS A 1046 81.26 3.77 -6.55
C HIS A 1046 81.58 3.95 -5.04
N PRO A 1047 82.60 3.26 -4.48
CA PRO A 1047 82.89 3.32 -3.04
C PRO A 1047 83.26 4.68 -2.47
N ASP A 1048 83.84 5.53 -3.32
CA ASP A 1048 84.45 6.82 -2.98
C ASP A 1048 83.57 8.03 -3.36
N ARG A 1049 82.45 7.81 -4.06
CA ARG A 1049 81.64 8.88 -4.64
C ARG A 1049 80.22 8.42 -4.99
N LEU A 1050 79.24 9.30 -4.80
CA LEU A 1050 77.82 9.08 -5.11
C LEU A 1050 77.53 9.08 -6.62
N THR A 1051 78.10 8.12 -7.35
CA THR A 1051 77.91 7.93 -8.80
C THR A 1051 77.76 6.45 -9.14
N TYR A 1052 76.87 6.16 -10.10
CA TYR A 1052 76.56 4.80 -10.51
C TYR A 1052 77.72 4.08 -11.19
N ASN A 1053 78.03 2.87 -10.73
CA ASN A 1053 78.98 1.98 -11.38
C ASN A 1053 78.28 1.14 -12.46
N GLY A 1054 78.19 1.67 -13.69
CA GLY A 1054 77.63 0.96 -14.84
C GLY A 1054 78.35 -0.33 -15.26
N THR A 1055 79.43 -0.73 -14.57
CA THR A 1055 80.05 -2.04 -14.76
C THR A 1055 79.41 -3.16 -13.94
N SER A 1056 78.71 -2.87 -12.84
CA SER A 1056 78.03 -3.89 -12.02
C SER A 1056 76.52 -4.00 -12.27
N THR A 1057 76.00 -3.35 -13.31
CA THR A 1057 74.59 -3.46 -13.71
C THR A 1057 74.15 -4.91 -13.93
N GLN A 1058 73.03 -5.30 -13.33
CA GLN A 1058 72.35 -6.58 -13.54
C GLN A 1058 70.84 -6.36 -13.68
N ALA A 1059 70.15 -7.37 -14.22
CA ALA A 1059 68.71 -7.49 -14.14
C ALA A 1059 68.31 -8.85 -13.57
N GLY A 1060 67.17 -8.92 -12.91
CA GLY A 1060 66.52 -10.15 -12.44
C GLY A 1060 65.11 -10.27 -12.98
N LEU A 1061 64.63 -11.49 -13.24
CA LEU A 1061 63.23 -11.80 -13.49
C LEU A 1061 62.86 -13.07 -12.73
N GLY A 1062 61.83 -13.02 -11.90
CA GLY A 1062 61.47 -14.12 -11.00
C GLY A 1062 60.03 -14.15 -10.55
N VAL A 1063 59.74 -15.10 -9.66
CA VAL A 1063 58.44 -15.29 -9.01
C VAL A 1063 58.66 -15.44 -7.52
N ARG A 1064 57.79 -14.83 -6.70
CA ARG A 1064 57.79 -14.96 -5.24
C ARG A 1064 56.40 -15.29 -4.70
N TYR A 1065 56.37 -16.10 -3.64
CA TYR A 1065 55.15 -16.57 -2.98
C TYR A 1065 55.25 -16.47 -1.46
N LYS A 1066 54.23 -15.91 -0.81
CA LYS A 1066 54.09 -15.82 0.65
C LYS A 1066 53.45 -17.10 1.18
N LEU A 1067 54.20 -17.89 1.96
CA LEU A 1067 53.81 -19.23 2.42
C LEU A 1067 52.74 -19.23 3.53
N LEU A 1068 52.80 -18.24 4.42
CA LEU A 1068 51.96 -18.13 5.63
C LEU A 1068 50.99 -16.95 5.50
N LYS A 1069 49.85 -17.00 6.22
CA LYS A 1069 48.85 -15.91 6.19
C LYS A 1069 49.32 -14.71 7.01
N GLU A 1070 49.57 -14.93 8.30
CA GLU A 1070 49.87 -13.88 9.28
C GLU A 1070 51.35 -13.44 9.25
N GLU A 1071 52.26 -14.36 8.95
CA GLU A 1071 53.71 -14.12 8.93
C GLU A 1071 54.22 -13.86 7.50
N ASN A 1072 55.10 -12.86 7.32
CA ASN A 1072 55.67 -12.56 5.99
C ASN A 1072 56.88 -13.46 5.67
N LEU A 1073 56.61 -14.76 5.53
CA LEU A 1073 57.57 -15.74 5.02
C LEU A 1073 57.39 -15.94 3.52
N TRP A 1074 58.38 -15.50 2.74
CA TRP A 1074 58.41 -15.55 1.29
C TRP A 1074 59.42 -16.56 0.78
N ILE A 1075 59.04 -17.35 -0.21
CA ILE A 1075 59.94 -18.13 -1.05
C ILE A 1075 59.95 -17.56 -2.47
N SER A 1076 61.11 -17.50 -3.12
CA SER A 1076 61.25 -16.94 -4.45
C SER A 1076 62.35 -17.59 -5.27
N GLY A 1077 62.21 -17.52 -6.59
CA GLY A 1077 63.22 -17.95 -7.55
C GLY A 1077 63.29 -16.96 -8.71
N GLU A 1078 64.49 -16.48 -9.04
CA GLU A 1078 64.72 -15.55 -10.15
C GLU A 1078 65.90 -15.97 -11.04
N ARG A 1079 65.83 -15.55 -12.30
CA ARG A 1079 66.94 -15.59 -13.24
C ARG A 1079 67.65 -14.24 -13.25
N LEU A 1080 68.94 -14.23 -12.96
CA LEU A 1080 69.83 -13.08 -13.08
C LEU A 1080 70.46 -13.01 -14.46
N PHE A 1081 70.53 -11.79 -14.98
CA PHE A 1081 71.06 -11.42 -16.29
C PHE A 1081 72.17 -10.37 -16.13
N ARG A 1082 73.37 -10.72 -16.59
CA ARG A 1082 74.51 -9.81 -16.64
C ARG A 1082 74.30 -8.72 -17.70
N ILE A 1083 74.37 -7.45 -17.30
CA ILE A 1083 74.33 -6.30 -18.21
C ILE A 1083 75.71 -5.61 -18.24
N GLY A 1084 76.23 -5.26 -17.06
CA GLY A 1084 77.59 -4.72 -16.89
C GLY A 1084 78.66 -5.81 -16.87
N ARG A 1085 79.92 -5.45 -17.13
CA ARG A 1085 81.05 -6.42 -17.22
C ARG A 1085 81.30 -7.21 -15.94
N ASN A 1086 81.04 -6.60 -14.78
CA ASN A 1086 81.19 -7.18 -13.45
C ASN A 1086 79.87 -7.77 -12.92
N GLY A 1087 78.79 -7.72 -13.70
CA GLY A 1087 77.53 -8.35 -13.34
C GLY A 1087 77.58 -9.88 -13.43
N MET A 1088 76.67 -10.54 -12.72
CA MET A 1088 76.52 -11.98 -12.64
C MET A 1088 75.33 -12.48 -13.48
N ALA A 1089 75.40 -13.72 -13.95
CA ALA A 1089 74.29 -14.38 -14.65
C ALA A 1089 74.08 -15.77 -14.04
N ASP A 1090 73.05 -15.92 -13.22
CA ASP A 1090 72.81 -17.11 -12.39
C ASP A 1090 71.30 -17.32 -12.16
N TRP A 1091 70.93 -18.41 -11.50
CA TRP A 1091 69.64 -18.60 -10.85
C TRP A 1091 69.83 -18.35 -9.35
N LEU A 1092 68.98 -17.48 -8.78
CA LEU A 1092 68.94 -17.21 -7.35
C LEU A 1092 67.63 -17.78 -6.79
N GLY A 1093 67.73 -18.71 -5.85
CA GLY A 1093 66.63 -19.07 -4.94
C GLY A 1093 66.76 -18.28 -3.64
N ARG A 1094 65.67 -17.72 -3.13
CA ARG A 1094 65.66 -16.90 -1.90
C ARG A 1094 64.51 -17.28 -0.98
N LEU A 1095 64.83 -17.47 0.30
CA LEU A 1095 63.87 -17.56 1.41
C LEU A 1095 64.02 -16.30 2.27
N LEU A 1096 62.93 -15.56 2.48
CA LEU A 1096 62.91 -14.29 3.18
C LEU A 1096 61.83 -14.32 4.27
N TYR A 1097 62.20 -13.99 5.51
CA TYR A 1097 61.27 -13.77 6.61
C TYR A 1097 61.31 -12.31 7.03
N SER A 1098 60.13 -11.71 7.25
CA SER A 1098 60.04 -10.42 7.89
C SER A 1098 58.85 -10.28 8.84
N ARG A 1099 59.02 -9.47 9.88
CA ARG A 1099 57.95 -9.06 10.80
C ARG A 1099 58.28 -7.68 11.36
N GLY A 1100 57.31 -6.78 11.45
CA GLY A 1100 57.54 -5.44 11.96
C GLY A 1100 56.27 -4.66 12.24
N ALA A 1101 56.42 -3.54 12.94
CA ALA A 1101 55.36 -2.58 13.24
C ALA A 1101 55.91 -1.14 13.15
N GLY A 1102 55.02 -0.14 13.08
CA GLY A 1102 55.39 1.27 12.96
C GLY A 1102 55.85 1.69 11.56
N PHE A 1103 55.49 0.92 10.53
CA PHE A 1103 55.86 1.16 9.13
C PHE A 1103 54.76 1.81 8.29
N GLU A 1104 53.58 2.02 8.87
CA GLU A 1104 52.38 2.62 8.28
C GLU A 1104 51.78 3.61 9.29
N PRO A 1105 51.12 4.69 8.86
CA PRO A 1105 50.58 5.68 9.76
C PRO A 1105 49.34 5.15 10.50
N THR A 1106 49.22 5.50 11.78
CA THR A 1106 48.01 5.32 12.58
C THR A 1106 47.47 6.71 12.92
N PRO A 1107 46.51 7.27 12.14
CA PRO A 1107 46.08 8.67 12.27
C PRO A 1107 45.66 9.09 13.69
N TRP A 1108 45.12 8.16 14.47
CA TRP A 1108 44.68 8.35 15.85
C TRP A 1108 45.77 8.19 16.93
N GLU A 1109 46.96 7.65 16.61
CA GLU A 1109 48.05 7.50 17.57
C GLU A 1109 49.21 8.48 17.33
N LYS A 1110 49.63 9.18 18.39
CA LYS A 1110 50.78 10.11 18.33
C LYS A 1110 52.13 9.40 18.21
N SER A 1111 52.23 8.14 18.66
CA SER A 1111 53.41 7.31 18.45
C SER A 1111 53.08 5.83 18.61
N THR A 1112 53.68 4.99 17.78
CA THR A 1112 53.55 3.52 17.81
C THR A 1112 54.90 2.86 18.14
N ASP A 1113 54.86 1.60 18.54
CA ASP A 1113 56.08 0.78 18.56
C ASP A 1113 56.63 0.61 17.14
N TYR A 1114 57.95 0.81 16.98
CA TYR A 1114 58.67 0.57 15.73
C TYR A 1114 59.64 -0.59 15.92
N TYR A 1115 59.50 -1.62 15.10
CA TYR A 1115 60.49 -2.70 15.08
C TYR A 1115 60.50 -3.40 13.72
N LEU A 1116 61.64 -4.00 13.40
CA LEU A 1116 61.83 -4.88 12.25
C LEU A 1116 62.62 -6.10 12.70
N ILE A 1117 62.13 -7.28 12.32
CA ILE A 1117 62.88 -8.52 12.28
C ILE A 1117 62.91 -8.90 10.81
N TYR A 1118 64.10 -8.99 10.23
CA TYR A 1118 64.31 -9.34 8.82
C TYR A 1118 65.41 -10.40 8.73
N GLY A 1119 65.21 -11.38 7.87
CA GLY A 1119 66.23 -12.37 7.53
C GLY A 1119 66.02 -12.92 6.13
N GLU A 1120 67.09 -13.03 5.36
CA GLU A 1120 67.09 -13.66 4.05
C GLU A 1120 68.20 -14.70 3.93
N LEU A 1121 67.91 -15.76 3.16
CA LEU A 1121 68.81 -16.84 2.77
C LEU A 1121 68.77 -16.95 1.24
N ASP A 1122 69.89 -16.63 0.62
CA ASP A 1122 70.11 -16.54 -0.83
C ASP A 1122 70.99 -17.70 -1.30
N GLY A 1123 70.52 -18.48 -2.28
CA GLY A 1123 71.23 -19.59 -2.90
C GLY A 1123 71.44 -19.38 -4.41
N TYR A 1124 72.68 -19.12 -4.80
CA TYR A 1124 73.12 -18.95 -6.18
C TYR A 1124 73.57 -20.30 -6.76
N LEU A 1125 72.82 -20.83 -7.74
CA LEU A 1125 72.96 -22.22 -8.18
C LEU A 1125 74.22 -22.49 -9.01
N THR A 1126 74.62 -21.58 -9.90
CA THR A 1126 75.75 -21.74 -10.83
C THR A 1126 77.08 -21.34 -10.17
N ALA A 1127 77.05 -20.30 -9.32
CA ALA A 1127 78.21 -19.91 -8.51
C ALA A 1127 78.39 -20.77 -7.25
N HIS A 1128 77.51 -21.75 -7.00
CA HIS A 1128 77.49 -22.60 -5.80
C HIS A 1128 77.70 -21.82 -4.50
N THR A 1129 77.07 -20.63 -4.42
CA THR A 1129 77.25 -19.68 -3.34
C THR A 1129 75.97 -19.56 -2.53
N VAL A 1130 76.09 -19.64 -1.21
CA VAL A 1130 74.99 -19.36 -0.27
C VAL A 1130 75.37 -18.11 0.52
N ALA A 1131 74.43 -17.18 0.65
CA ALA A 1131 74.55 -15.98 1.47
C ALA A 1131 73.37 -15.87 2.42
N THR A 1132 73.59 -15.29 3.61
CA THR A 1132 72.52 -14.85 4.50
C THR A 1132 72.73 -13.41 4.89
N TYR A 1133 71.62 -12.71 5.12
CA TYR A 1133 71.61 -11.37 5.71
C TYR A 1133 70.47 -11.28 6.73
N THR A 1134 70.73 -10.73 7.91
CA THR A 1134 69.74 -10.52 8.96
C THR A 1134 69.81 -9.10 9.49
N GLU A 1135 68.65 -8.51 9.79
CA GLU A 1135 68.53 -7.16 10.33
C GLU A 1135 67.45 -7.10 11.41
N LEU A 1136 67.81 -6.52 12.56
CA LEU A 1136 66.93 -6.25 13.69
C LEU A 1136 66.90 -4.75 13.94
N ARG A 1137 65.72 -4.15 13.95
CA ARG A 1137 65.49 -2.76 14.38
C ARG A 1137 64.54 -2.71 15.55
N LYS A 1138 64.78 -1.82 16.52
CA LYS A 1138 63.82 -1.50 17.60
C LYS A 1138 63.87 -0.02 17.95
N GLY A 1139 62.71 0.60 18.11
CA GLY A 1139 62.54 2.02 18.39
C GLY A 1139 61.07 2.40 18.60
N ARG A 1140 60.74 3.67 18.32
CA ARG A 1140 59.38 4.22 18.37
C ARG A 1140 59.15 5.04 17.10
N ALA A 1141 58.00 4.90 16.45
CA ALA A 1141 57.59 5.78 15.36
C ALA A 1141 56.73 6.91 15.92
N PHE A 1142 56.95 8.14 15.46
CA PHE A 1142 56.21 9.33 15.86
C PHE A 1142 55.46 9.90 14.65
N THR A 1143 54.16 10.10 14.80
CA THR A 1143 53.28 10.68 13.78
C THR A 1143 53.46 12.19 13.76
N LEU A 1144 54.24 12.71 12.80
CA LEU A 1144 54.45 14.16 12.65
C LEU A 1144 53.26 14.83 11.95
N ARG A 1145 52.64 14.09 11.03
CA ARG A 1145 51.43 14.42 10.26
C ARG A 1145 50.74 13.11 9.89
N PRO A 1146 49.45 13.10 9.49
CA PRO A 1146 48.76 11.89 9.04
C PRO A 1146 49.44 11.12 7.90
N ASP A 1147 50.31 11.81 7.14
CA ASP A 1147 51.08 11.30 6.00
C ASP A 1147 52.58 11.14 6.29
N THR A 1148 53.06 11.38 7.52
CA THR A 1148 54.50 11.50 7.82
C THR A 1148 54.89 10.87 9.16
N LEU A 1149 55.77 9.87 9.12
CA LEU A 1149 56.35 9.20 10.29
C LEU A 1149 57.84 9.52 10.47
N LEU A 1150 58.24 9.76 11.71
CA LEU A 1150 59.64 9.86 12.13
C LEU A 1150 59.98 8.75 13.14
N SER A 1151 60.93 7.88 12.80
CA SER A 1151 61.24 6.67 13.55
C SER A 1151 62.73 6.62 13.92
N PRO A 1152 63.13 7.10 15.12
CA PRO A 1152 64.44 6.77 15.70
C PRO A 1152 64.48 5.29 16.12
N TYR A 1153 65.59 4.61 15.83
CA TYR A 1153 65.78 3.19 16.14
C TYR A 1153 67.22 2.81 16.45
N LEU A 1154 67.40 1.74 17.23
CA LEU A 1154 68.61 0.94 17.26
C LEU A 1154 68.55 -0.11 16.15
N VAL A 1155 69.70 -0.43 15.56
CA VAL A 1155 69.85 -1.47 14.52
C VAL A 1155 71.00 -2.41 14.85
N LEU A 1156 70.79 -3.70 14.58
CA LEU A 1156 71.80 -4.74 14.54
C LEU A 1156 71.61 -5.52 13.23
N ASP A 1157 72.69 -5.75 12.48
CA ASP A 1157 72.64 -6.57 11.27
C ASP A 1157 73.91 -7.38 11.07
N ALA A 1158 73.76 -8.52 10.41
CA ALA A 1158 74.86 -9.44 10.13
C ALA A 1158 74.71 -10.09 8.75
N ARG A 1159 75.84 -10.46 8.16
CA ARG A 1159 75.92 -11.17 6.89
C ARG A 1159 76.90 -12.32 6.99
N TRP A 1160 76.58 -13.44 6.36
CA TRP A 1160 77.48 -14.58 6.17
C TRP A 1160 77.42 -15.09 4.72
N GLN A 1161 78.54 -15.57 4.17
CA GLN A 1161 78.59 -16.14 2.82
C GLN A 1161 79.55 -17.35 2.72
N SER A 1162 79.15 -18.38 1.97
CA SER A 1162 80.00 -19.53 1.62
C SER A 1162 79.88 -19.88 0.12
N PRO A 1163 80.98 -20.09 -0.62
CA PRO A 1163 82.36 -19.88 -0.20
C PRO A 1163 82.65 -18.39 0.09
N TYR A 1164 83.65 -18.13 0.93
CA TYR A 1164 83.98 -16.79 1.41
C TYR A 1164 84.27 -15.82 0.25
N GLY A 1165 83.54 -14.70 0.21
CA GLY A 1165 83.78 -13.62 -0.75
C GLY A 1165 84.96 -12.72 -0.36
N VAL A 1166 85.46 -11.94 -1.33
CA VAL A 1166 86.45 -10.89 -1.06
C VAL A 1166 85.74 -9.75 -0.31
N GLY A 1167 86.01 -9.65 0.99
CA GLY A 1167 85.45 -8.61 1.87
C GLY A 1167 84.99 -9.07 3.25
N GLY A 1168 84.93 -10.38 3.50
CA GLY A 1168 84.61 -10.93 4.82
C GLY A 1168 83.11 -10.98 5.17
N ASP A 1169 82.77 -11.83 6.13
CA ASP A 1169 81.48 -11.81 6.82
C ASP A 1169 81.50 -10.66 7.84
N TYR A 1170 80.34 -10.11 8.24
CA TYR A 1170 80.32 -9.01 9.21
C TYR A 1170 79.11 -9.06 10.14
N ALA A 1171 79.27 -8.46 11.31
CA ALA A 1171 78.18 -8.03 12.18
C ALA A 1171 78.40 -6.57 12.55
N GLU A 1172 77.36 -5.76 12.47
CA GLU A 1172 77.38 -4.34 12.79
C GLU A 1172 76.15 -3.92 13.61
N GLY A 1173 76.32 -2.86 14.39
CA GLY A 1173 75.29 -2.35 15.28
C GLY A 1173 75.41 -0.86 15.50
N GLY A 1174 74.28 -0.20 15.76
CA GLY A 1174 74.27 1.24 15.99
C GLY A 1174 72.88 1.83 16.08
N ALA A 1175 72.78 3.11 15.71
CA ALA A 1175 71.55 3.90 15.81
C ALA A 1175 71.22 4.55 14.46
N GLY A 1176 69.93 4.71 14.19
CA GLY A 1176 69.44 5.33 12.98
C GLY A 1176 68.13 6.07 13.16
N LEU A 1177 67.74 6.76 12.10
CA LEU A 1177 66.55 7.58 11.99
C LEU A 1177 65.96 7.34 10.60
N SER A 1178 64.69 6.96 10.53
CA SER A 1178 63.91 6.90 9.29
C SER A 1178 62.84 8.00 9.31
N LEU A 1179 62.71 8.72 8.20
CA LEU A 1179 61.62 9.62 7.90
C LEU A 1179 60.86 9.03 6.72
N ARG A 1180 59.58 8.67 6.93
CA ARG A 1180 58.72 8.09 5.89
C ARG A 1180 57.55 9.01 5.59
N TYR A 1181 57.37 9.32 4.32
CA TYR A 1181 56.28 10.13 3.77
C TYR A 1181 55.37 9.27 2.91
N PHE A 1182 54.06 9.43 3.04
CA PHE A 1182 53.04 8.64 2.35
C PHE A 1182 52.22 9.52 1.41
N PHE A 1183 51.82 8.98 0.25
CA PHE A 1183 51.08 9.71 -0.77
C PHE A 1183 50.23 8.75 -1.63
N ASN A 1184 49.48 9.29 -2.59
CA ASN A 1184 48.48 8.57 -3.39
C ASN A 1184 47.39 7.88 -2.53
N GLU A 1185 46.86 8.58 -1.52
CA GLU A 1185 45.58 8.22 -0.90
C GLU A 1185 44.43 8.52 -1.87
N THR A 1186 43.32 7.78 -1.77
CA THR A 1186 42.06 8.12 -2.45
C THR A 1186 40.89 8.08 -1.46
N ARG A 1187 39.71 8.58 -1.83
CA ARG A 1187 38.51 8.49 -0.97
C ARG A 1187 38.16 7.04 -0.57
N GLY A 1188 38.59 6.05 -1.35
CA GLY A 1188 38.30 4.62 -1.15
C GLY A 1188 39.50 3.74 -0.78
N GLU A 1189 40.72 4.27 -0.66
CA GLU A 1189 41.94 3.49 -0.42
C GLU A 1189 42.91 4.29 0.47
N THR A 1190 43.59 3.62 1.40
CA THR A 1190 44.69 4.23 2.18
C THR A 1190 45.89 4.56 1.27
N TYR A 1191 46.92 5.22 1.82
CA TYR A 1191 48.11 5.60 1.07
C TYR A 1191 48.74 4.44 0.29
N ARG A 1192 48.75 4.55 -1.04
CA ARG A 1192 49.24 3.47 -1.91
C ARG A 1192 50.76 3.49 -2.08
N SER A 1193 51.37 4.67 -1.95
CA SER A 1193 52.76 4.94 -2.29
C SER A 1193 53.50 5.63 -1.14
N SER A 1194 54.83 5.45 -1.04
CA SER A 1194 55.64 6.03 0.04
C SER A 1194 57.08 6.37 -0.38
N VAL A 1195 57.67 7.35 0.30
CA VAL A 1195 59.10 7.68 0.24
C VAL A 1195 59.69 7.43 1.63
N ASP A 1196 60.75 6.62 1.72
CA ASP A 1196 61.53 6.39 2.93
C ASP A 1196 62.91 7.02 2.79
N LEU A 1197 63.30 7.87 3.74
CA LEU A 1197 64.65 8.38 3.89
C LEU A 1197 65.19 7.87 5.22
N SER A 1198 66.24 7.05 5.19
CA SER A 1198 66.88 6.52 6.39
C SER A 1198 68.36 6.91 6.48
N VAL A 1199 68.81 7.21 7.69
CA VAL A 1199 70.22 7.46 8.00
C VAL A 1199 70.57 6.66 9.26
N SER A 1200 71.63 5.86 9.20
CA SER A 1200 72.15 5.13 10.37
C SER A 1200 73.66 5.23 10.48
N TYR A 1201 74.15 5.43 11.70
CA TYR A 1201 75.56 5.29 12.05
C TYR A 1201 75.75 3.94 12.74
N LYS A 1202 76.72 3.15 12.27
CA LYS A 1202 76.97 1.79 12.76
C LYS A 1202 78.46 1.56 13.00
N HIS A 1203 78.75 0.79 14.04
CA HIS A 1203 80.05 0.19 14.30
C HIS A 1203 79.98 -1.30 13.98
N GLY A 1204 80.94 -1.81 13.22
CA GLY A 1204 80.94 -3.18 12.71
C GLY A 1204 82.27 -3.89 12.84
N TYR A 1205 82.24 -5.22 12.75
CA TYR A 1205 83.42 -6.08 12.84
C TYR A 1205 83.37 -7.18 11.78
N PHE A 1206 84.48 -7.35 11.06
CA PHE A 1206 84.64 -8.42 10.06
C PHE A 1206 85.08 -9.74 10.70
N TYR A 1207 84.38 -10.83 10.39
CA TYR A 1207 84.73 -12.19 10.80
C TYR A 1207 84.92 -13.13 9.59
N GLY A 1208 85.55 -14.29 9.82
CA GLY A 1208 85.83 -15.31 8.78
C GLY A 1208 87.29 -15.38 8.28
N ARG A 1209 87.53 -16.21 7.26
CA ARG A 1209 88.83 -16.38 6.58
C ARG A 1209 88.80 -15.74 5.18
N GLY A 1210 88.92 -14.42 5.13
CA GLY A 1210 89.19 -13.69 3.89
C GLY A 1210 90.66 -13.82 3.44
N THR A 1211 90.94 -13.58 2.15
CA THR A 1211 92.28 -13.67 1.54
C THR A 1211 93.10 -12.38 1.67
N GLY A 1212 92.86 -11.57 2.70
CA GLY A 1212 93.45 -10.24 2.89
C GLY A 1212 93.54 -9.86 4.36
N ASN A 1213 94.26 -8.76 4.65
CA ASN A 1213 94.66 -8.36 6.01
C ASN A 1213 93.55 -7.64 6.80
N ASP A 1214 92.30 -7.73 6.34
CA ASP A 1214 91.16 -6.92 6.79
C ASP A 1214 90.43 -7.54 7.99
N ARG A 1215 91.16 -7.77 9.09
CA ARG A 1215 90.60 -8.09 10.40
C ARG A 1215 90.62 -6.86 11.28
N GLY A 1216 89.47 -6.24 11.52
CA GLY A 1216 89.34 -5.07 12.37
C GLY A 1216 87.91 -4.58 12.52
N GLY A 1217 87.69 -3.73 13.52
CA GLY A 1217 86.46 -2.95 13.63
C GLY A 1217 86.45 -1.79 12.64
N TYR A 1218 85.25 -1.37 12.22
CA TYR A 1218 85.05 -0.24 11.33
C TYR A 1218 83.82 0.58 11.76
N ASP A 1219 83.85 1.87 11.44
CA ASP A 1219 82.70 2.76 11.55
C ASP A 1219 82.15 3.09 10.16
N THR A 1220 80.82 3.19 10.05
CA THR A 1220 80.17 3.53 8.79
C THR A 1220 78.90 4.35 8.99
N ALA A 1221 78.66 5.27 8.06
CA ALA A 1221 77.37 5.93 7.89
C ALA A 1221 76.67 5.36 6.67
N VAL A 1222 75.43 4.93 6.84
CA VAL A 1222 74.57 4.41 5.76
C VAL A 1222 73.41 5.37 5.56
N VAL A 1223 73.19 5.81 4.33
CA VAL A 1223 72.06 6.64 3.90
C VAL A 1223 71.25 5.85 2.89
N GLY A 1224 69.95 5.70 3.11
CA GLY A 1224 69.01 5.02 2.23
C GLY A 1224 67.89 5.94 1.77
N VAL A 1225 67.53 5.83 0.50
CA VAL A 1225 66.29 6.38 -0.06
C VAL A 1225 65.54 5.25 -0.75
N GLY A 1226 64.27 5.08 -0.41
CA GLY A 1226 63.34 4.17 -1.10
C GLY A 1226 62.10 4.93 -1.54
N VAL A 1227 61.56 4.59 -2.71
CA VAL A 1227 60.27 5.07 -3.21
C VAL A 1227 59.47 3.86 -3.66
N ASN A 1228 58.29 3.68 -3.08
CA ASN A 1228 57.34 2.63 -3.44
C ASN A 1228 56.11 3.27 -4.11
N PHE A 1229 55.68 2.72 -5.24
CA PHE A 1229 54.49 3.11 -6.00
C PHE A 1229 53.44 1.99 -6.00
#